data_AF-A0A2V9PRN9-F1
#
_entry.id   AF-A0A2V9PRN9-F1
#
_cell.length_a   1.000
_cell.length_b   1.000
_cell.length_c   1.000
_cell.angle_alpha   90.00
_cell.angle_beta   90.00
_cell.angle_gamma   90.00
#
_symmetry.space_group_name_H-M   'P 1'
#
loop_
_entity.id
_entity.type
_entity.pdbx_description
1 polymer ?
#
loop_
_entity_poly.entity_id
_entity_poly.type
_entity_poly.pdbx_seq_one_letter_code
_entity_poly.pdbx_strand_id
1 'polypeptide(L)'
;MALGAGEYGKGLPGSGGNGNIDAVLGEGIYNVGDVLTLIRGKHTIKVGGEFDKYYQNYTSWGDITSGHFEFNGGVTGIPYADFLAGDVFGWYVFEADPTSAHMKGSAGFASDDFKVTPHVTLNLGLRWQTQSGWTVSHNLFGNYDPVLPNTACSGCTGGILFGGQSDTAFGGNIKNLSAIQNGNYKEFAPRVGIAWSPRNNWALRASYGIFDAPRDAENYTDGALGLGLNPHNVGNGGYSNGSSPWQLVNGPPAGTVVFPTLQTLSPEIQNFNTAEYYPRNMPTTYVQQLLLGIQHQFSGGILLDTSYVNTRGRNLNFSTDIDQAPANLLGCSGFNCGNPNPIFNAIQAQIYTGYSNYNALQLRVQKRMSHGVNFQVNYAWSKSLDTGTGNGHGSGLDIYQDAYHPAANYGLSDFNSANTLVGQVVYELPFGQGRQFAMHGPLNQVVGGWRLSTIFQWHGGVPFTPVIQGSIADSINGINGGGMGPSIDHGGATLYPDQVGDPHASQHSVVAPPSPDQHFGIGGWFNPAAYANPVTGSFGNARRNSLIGPGYSNLDLSLGKEFTLTEAIRLEIRGDAYNAFNHVNYGNPDANVGITCSISNTLPPCGSGQGSPNVSDGSAGAINGPAGFNSNMRIIQLGARIRF
;
A
#
# COMPACT_ATOMS: atom_id res chain seq x y z
N MET A 1 30.81 -9.00 -12.02
CA MET A 1 30.56 -7.59 -12.34
C MET A 1 29.39 -7.55 -13.31
N ALA A 2 28.16 -7.47 -12.79
CA ALA A 2 26.98 -7.26 -13.62
C ALA A 2 26.68 -5.76 -13.58
N LEU A 3 26.80 -5.08 -14.72
CA LEU A 3 26.40 -3.70 -14.88
C LEU A 3 24.94 -3.71 -15.35
N GLY A 4 24.00 -3.43 -14.45
CA GLY A 4 22.65 -3.07 -14.83
C GLY A 4 22.67 -1.63 -15.34
N ALA A 5 22.36 -1.43 -16.62
CA ALA A 5 22.20 -0.10 -17.20
C ALA A 5 20.87 0.48 -16.73
N GLY A 6 20.91 1.63 -16.04
CA GLY A 6 19.72 2.41 -15.71
C GLY A 6 19.09 3.00 -16.97
N GLU A 7 17.77 3.00 -17.03
CA GLU A 7 16.99 3.70 -18.05
C GLU A 7 17.18 5.21 -17.90
N TYR A 8 17.87 5.84 -18.84
CA TYR A 8 17.81 7.28 -19.04
C TYR A 8 16.62 7.61 -19.94
N GLY A 9 15.45 7.80 -19.36
CA GLY A 9 14.27 8.29 -20.08
C GLY A 9 14.34 9.79 -20.33
N LYS A 10 14.99 10.25 -21.41
CA LYS A 10 14.77 11.61 -21.93
C LYS A 10 13.66 11.58 -22.98
N GLY A 11 12.42 11.73 -22.53
CA GLY A 11 11.29 12.01 -23.42
C GLY A 11 11.20 13.51 -23.69
N LEU A 12 11.16 13.92 -24.96
CA LEU A 12 10.66 15.25 -25.36
C LEU A 12 9.12 15.18 -25.35
N PRO A 13 8.39 15.87 -24.46
CA PRO A 13 6.93 15.81 -24.42
C PRO A 13 6.31 16.98 -25.19
N GLY A 14 5.29 16.67 -25.98
CA GLY A 14 4.47 17.64 -26.70
C GLY A 14 3.64 18.53 -25.79
N SER A 15 3.21 19.65 -26.35
CA SER A 15 2.31 20.64 -25.74
C SER A 15 0.99 19.99 -25.29
N GLY A 16 0.79 19.91 -23.97
CA GLY A 16 -0.49 19.60 -23.34
C GLY A 16 -0.41 18.52 -22.27
N GLY A 17 -0.21 18.93 -21.02
CA GLY A 17 -0.30 18.08 -19.82
C GLY A 17 0.99 17.31 -19.51
N ASN A 18 1.72 17.75 -18.48
CA ASN A 18 2.96 17.13 -17.93
C ASN A 18 4.25 17.26 -18.76
N GLY A 19 4.51 18.46 -19.31
CA GLY A 19 5.83 18.85 -19.84
C GLY A 19 6.72 19.63 -18.85
N ASN A 20 6.36 19.70 -17.56
CA ASN A 20 6.88 20.66 -16.59
C ASN A 20 7.68 20.04 -15.44
N ILE A 21 8.13 18.79 -15.55
CA ILE A 21 8.79 18.08 -14.45
C ILE A 21 10.10 17.48 -14.94
N ASP A 22 11.22 17.91 -14.36
CA ASP A 22 12.48 17.14 -14.38
C ASP A 22 12.55 16.34 -13.08
N ALA A 23 12.88 15.05 -13.18
CA ALA A 23 12.98 14.17 -12.03
C ALA A 23 14.09 13.14 -12.26
N VAL A 24 14.99 13.02 -11.30
CA VAL A 24 16.08 12.05 -11.31
C VAL A 24 15.77 10.97 -10.29
N LEU A 25 15.59 9.74 -10.75
CA LEU A 25 15.62 8.56 -9.91
C LEU A 25 16.66 7.59 -10.48
N GLY A 26 17.75 7.42 -9.74
CA GLY A 26 18.83 6.52 -10.11
C GLY A 26 19.24 5.68 -8.90
N GLU A 27 18.73 4.47 -8.81
CA GLU A 27 19.09 3.50 -7.78
C GLU A 27 20.01 2.41 -8.32
N GLY A 28 20.77 1.77 -7.44
CA GLY A 28 21.53 0.59 -7.81
C GLY A 28 22.38 0.02 -6.69
N ILE A 29 22.92 -1.16 -6.97
CA ILE A 29 23.68 -1.96 -6.01
C ILE A 29 24.94 -2.45 -6.68
N TYR A 30 26.10 -2.19 -6.07
CA TYR A 30 27.33 -2.92 -6.36
C TYR A 30 27.44 -4.09 -5.39
N ASN A 31 27.20 -5.30 -5.90
CA ASN A 31 27.30 -6.54 -5.14
C ASN A 31 28.59 -7.29 -5.50
N VAL A 32 29.29 -7.79 -4.48
CA VAL A 32 30.34 -8.80 -4.61
C VAL A 32 30.03 -9.90 -3.61
N GLY A 33 29.92 -11.13 -4.08
CA GLY A 33 29.72 -12.28 -3.22
C GLY A 33 30.33 -13.55 -3.79
N ASP A 34 30.53 -14.53 -2.92
CA ASP A 34 30.98 -15.86 -3.28
C ASP A 34 30.30 -16.92 -2.41
N VAL A 35 30.14 -18.12 -2.97
CA VAL A 35 29.50 -19.26 -2.31
C VAL A 35 30.30 -20.52 -2.58
N LEU A 36 30.86 -21.09 -1.53
CA LEU A 36 31.47 -22.40 -1.55
C LEU A 36 30.40 -23.46 -1.28
N THR A 37 30.31 -24.47 -2.16
CA THR A 37 29.51 -25.67 -1.93
C THR A 37 30.41 -26.86 -1.67
N LEU A 38 30.23 -27.51 -0.52
CA LEU A 38 30.90 -28.74 -0.16
C LEU A 38 29.88 -29.88 -0.06
N ILE A 39 30.01 -30.87 -0.93
CA ILE A 39 29.24 -32.11 -0.86
C ILE A 39 30.11 -33.17 -0.21
N ARG A 40 29.75 -33.62 1.00
CA ARG A 40 30.50 -34.63 1.74
C ARG A 40 29.55 -35.60 2.42
N GLY A 41 29.53 -36.84 1.92
CA GLY A 41 28.68 -37.90 2.47
C GLY A 41 27.20 -37.53 2.39
N LYS A 42 26.56 -37.40 3.56
CA LYS A 42 25.13 -37.06 3.71
C LYS A 42 24.85 -35.56 3.72
N HIS A 43 25.89 -34.73 3.70
CA HIS A 43 25.79 -33.28 3.86
C HIS A 43 26.07 -32.57 2.55
N THR A 44 25.25 -31.55 2.25
CA THR A 44 25.54 -30.54 1.23
C THR A 44 25.59 -29.20 1.93
N ILE A 45 26.81 -28.78 2.26
CA ILE A 45 27.08 -27.56 3.01
C ILE A 45 27.33 -26.43 2.02
N LYS A 46 26.68 -25.29 2.23
CA LYS A 46 26.97 -24.04 1.52
C LYS A 46 27.37 -22.98 2.51
N VAL A 47 28.53 -22.37 2.29
CA VAL A 47 29.02 -21.23 3.06
C VAL A 47 29.34 -20.12 2.08
N GLY A 48 28.87 -18.93 2.36
CA GLY A 48 29.09 -17.79 1.49
C GLY A 48 29.00 -16.48 2.23
N GLY A 49 29.36 -15.42 1.53
CA GLY A 49 29.24 -14.06 2.02
C GLY A 49 29.16 -13.08 0.87
N GLU A 50 28.63 -11.91 1.17
CA GLU A 50 28.50 -10.82 0.21
C GLU A 50 28.73 -9.47 0.87
N PHE A 51 29.15 -8.54 0.03
CA PHE A 51 29.29 -7.12 0.33
C PHE A 51 28.49 -6.34 -0.71
N ASP A 52 27.60 -5.49 -0.21
CA ASP A 52 26.72 -4.65 -1.01
C ASP A 52 27.04 -3.19 -0.77
N LYS A 53 27.17 -2.42 -1.85
CA LYS A 53 27.15 -0.96 -1.79
C LYS A 53 25.94 -0.46 -2.57
N TYR A 54 24.93 -0.05 -1.83
CA TYR A 54 23.73 0.59 -2.34
C TYR A 54 24.01 2.07 -2.62
N TYR A 55 23.44 2.59 -3.69
CA TYR A 55 23.38 4.01 -3.95
C TYR A 55 21.99 4.38 -4.46
N GLN A 56 21.60 5.61 -4.18
CA GLN A 56 20.38 6.19 -4.70
C GLN A 56 20.60 7.68 -4.95
N ASN A 57 20.31 8.10 -6.17
CA ASN A 57 20.27 9.49 -6.58
C ASN A 57 18.81 9.85 -6.81
N TYR A 58 18.36 10.91 -6.17
CA TYR A 58 16.96 11.27 -6.11
C TYR A 58 16.81 12.79 -6.16
N THR A 59 15.95 13.30 -7.04
CA THR A 59 15.27 14.58 -6.85
C THR A 59 13.82 14.33 -6.48
N SER A 60 13.21 15.23 -5.69
CA SER A 60 11.77 15.16 -5.46
C SER A 60 11.02 15.21 -6.77
N TRP A 61 9.94 14.44 -6.92
CA TRP A 61 9.09 14.56 -8.11
C TRP A 61 8.64 16.02 -8.25
N GLY A 62 8.88 16.61 -9.42
CA GLY A 62 8.32 17.91 -9.74
C GLY A 62 9.28 19.08 -9.58
N ASP A 63 10.53 19.00 -10.07
CA ASP A 63 11.22 20.24 -10.40
C ASP A 63 10.40 20.95 -11.49
N ILE A 64 9.62 21.94 -11.09
CA ILE A 64 8.83 22.80 -11.97
C ILE A 64 9.74 23.91 -12.49
N THR A 65 10.70 23.53 -13.32
CA THR A 65 11.70 24.42 -13.91
C THR A 65 11.11 25.47 -14.85
N SER A 66 9.92 25.20 -15.41
CA SER A 66 9.17 26.14 -16.25
C SER A 66 8.26 27.11 -15.49
N GLY A 67 8.11 26.91 -14.18
CA GLY A 67 7.19 27.65 -13.31
C GLY A 67 5.72 27.21 -13.43
N HIS A 68 5.02 27.23 -12.30
CA HIS A 68 3.58 27.12 -12.19
C HIS A 68 2.99 28.52 -12.03
N PHE A 69 1.97 28.87 -12.82
CA PHE A 69 1.31 30.16 -12.79
C PHE A 69 -0.17 29.97 -12.46
N GLU A 70 -0.65 30.67 -11.43
CA GLU A 70 -2.02 30.64 -10.96
C GLU A 70 -2.78 31.87 -11.46
N PHE A 71 -3.92 31.60 -12.09
CA PHE A 71 -4.90 32.60 -12.53
C PHE A 71 -6.22 32.25 -11.85
N ASN A 72 -6.64 33.04 -10.84
CA ASN A 72 -7.80 32.70 -10.00
C ASN A 72 -8.87 33.80 -9.97
N GLY A 73 -8.73 34.85 -10.79
CA GLY A 73 -9.67 35.97 -10.84
C GLY A 73 -9.34 37.08 -9.84
N GLY A 74 -8.21 37.04 -9.16
CA GLY A 74 -7.83 38.07 -8.18
C GLY A 74 -7.58 39.46 -8.78
N VAL A 75 -7.37 39.59 -10.09
CA VAL A 75 -7.23 40.89 -10.78
C VAL A 75 -8.51 41.34 -11.46
N THR A 76 -9.04 40.50 -12.35
CA THR A 76 -10.19 40.85 -13.21
C THR A 76 -11.54 40.36 -12.66
N GLY A 77 -11.54 39.52 -11.63
CA GLY A 77 -12.73 38.82 -11.10
C GLY A 77 -13.06 37.52 -11.82
N ILE A 78 -12.36 37.17 -12.91
CA ILE A 78 -12.60 35.95 -13.70
C ILE A 78 -11.25 35.27 -13.99
N PRO A 79 -11.02 34.02 -13.52
CA PRO A 79 -9.77 33.27 -13.76
C PRO A 79 -9.32 33.24 -15.23
N TYR A 80 -10.27 33.05 -16.14
CA TYR A 80 -10.00 32.99 -17.57
C TYR A 80 -9.62 34.36 -18.16
N ALA A 81 -10.16 35.46 -17.63
CA ALA A 81 -9.81 36.80 -18.08
C ALA A 81 -8.42 37.21 -17.57
N ASP A 82 -8.06 36.84 -16.33
CA ASP A 82 -6.70 36.98 -15.80
C ASP A 82 -5.68 36.26 -16.72
N PHE A 83 -5.99 35.02 -17.12
CA PHE A 83 -5.13 34.26 -18.05
C PHE A 83 -4.95 34.96 -19.40
N LEU A 84 -6.03 35.45 -20.01
CA LEU A 84 -5.97 36.14 -21.30
C LEU A 84 -5.25 37.50 -21.21
N ALA A 85 -5.39 38.20 -20.08
CA ALA A 85 -4.70 39.46 -19.80
C ALA A 85 -3.24 39.26 -19.36
N GLY A 86 -2.83 38.02 -19.08
CA GLY A 86 -1.52 37.70 -18.52
C GLY A 86 -1.35 38.18 -17.08
N ASP A 87 -2.43 38.36 -16.33
CA ASP A 87 -2.43 38.80 -14.93
C ASP A 87 -2.20 37.60 -14.00
N VAL A 88 -0.94 37.35 -13.65
CA VAL A 88 -0.56 36.24 -12.77
C VAL A 88 -0.86 36.61 -11.31
N PHE A 89 -1.73 35.85 -10.67
CA PHE A 89 -2.07 36.05 -9.26
C PHE A 89 -1.03 35.45 -8.33
N GLY A 90 -0.66 34.20 -8.60
CA GLY A 90 0.31 33.42 -7.83
C GLY A 90 1.25 32.67 -8.78
N TRP A 91 2.47 32.39 -8.35
CA TRP A 91 3.37 31.56 -9.13
C TRP A 91 4.40 30.89 -8.25
N TYR A 92 4.97 29.78 -8.72
CA TYR A 92 6.04 29.08 -8.02
C TYR A 92 6.96 28.29 -8.98
N VAL A 93 8.22 28.06 -8.60
CA VAL A 93 9.23 27.25 -9.32
C VAL A 93 9.94 26.34 -8.33
N PHE A 94 9.85 25.05 -8.56
CA PHE A 94 10.59 24.06 -7.80
C PHE A 94 11.83 23.65 -8.59
N GLU A 95 13.00 23.79 -7.99
CA GLU A 95 14.25 23.26 -8.55
C GLU A 95 15.15 22.87 -7.37
N ALA A 96 15.52 21.60 -7.32
CA ALA A 96 16.41 21.08 -6.28
C ALA A 96 17.56 20.27 -6.86
N ASP A 97 18.71 20.35 -6.19
CA ASP A 97 19.83 19.49 -6.52
C ASP A 97 19.50 18.02 -6.18
N PRO A 98 19.91 17.07 -7.04
CA PRO A 98 19.82 15.65 -6.73
C PRO A 98 20.53 15.32 -5.42
N THR A 99 19.78 14.73 -4.50
CA THR A 99 20.33 14.15 -3.28
C THR A 99 20.88 12.77 -3.61
N SER A 100 22.08 12.47 -3.13
CA SER A 100 22.75 11.18 -3.37
C SER A 100 23.06 10.48 -2.06
N ALA A 101 22.43 9.34 -1.81
CA ALA A 101 22.60 8.55 -0.60
C ALA A 101 23.33 7.23 -0.87
N HIS A 102 24.05 6.74 0.13
CA HIS A 102 24.82 5.50 0.05
C HIS A 102 24.68 4.66 1.32
N MET A 103 24.52 3.35 1.17
CA MET A 103 24.55 2.39 2.27
C MET A 103 25.49 1.24 1.94
N LYS A 104 26.18 0.73 2.96
CA LYS A 104 27.00 -0.48 2.87
C LYS A 104 26.30 -1.61 3.62
N GLY A 105 26.13 -2.74 2.95
CA GLY A 105 25.66 -3.98 3.50
C GLY A 105 26.77 -5.03 3.51
N SER A 106 26.74 -5.93 4.49
CA SER A 106 27.58 -7.13 4.47
C SER A 106 26.80 -8.28 5.05
N ALA A 107 26.89 -9.44 4.41
CA ALA A 107 26.22 -10.65 4.84
C ALA A 107 27.17 -11.85 4.82
N GLY A 108 26.92 -12.78 5.73
CA GLY A 108 27.57 -14.08 5.78
C GLY A 108 26.52 -15.15 6.07
N PHE A 109 26.64 -16.31 5.45
CA PHE A 109 25.72 -17.42 5.71
C PHE A 109 26.41 -18.77 5.70
N ALA A 110 25.83 -19.69 6.45
CA ALA A 110 26.12 -21.11 6.39
C ALA A 110 24.81 -21.89 6.34
N SER A 111 24.75 -22.90 5.49
CA SER A 111 23.61 -23.81 5.40
C SER A 111 24.06 -25.24 5.15
N ASP A 112 23.26 -26.21 5.59
CA ASP A 112 23.50 -27.63 5.41
C ASP A 112 22.19 -28.34 5.05
N ASP A 113 22.17 -28.98 3.88
CA ASP A 113 21.15 -29.95 3.50
C ASP A 113 21.63 -31.34 3.92
N PHE A 114 21.15 -31.80 5.07
CA PHE A 114 21.56 -33.06 5.68
C PHE A 114 20.54 -34.17 5.39
N LYS A 115 20.94 -35.12 4.55
CA LYS A 115 20.18 -36.36 4.27
C LYS A 115 20.36 -37.37 5.40
N VAL A 116 19.61 -37.21 6.49
CA VAL A 116 19.62 -38.13 7.65
C VAL A 116 19.40 -39.58 7.20
N THR A 117 18.37 -39.78 6.38
CA THR A 117 18.03 -41.03 5.70
C THR A 117 17.63 -40.75 4.24
N PRO A 118 17.47 -41.76 3.36
CA PRO A 118 16.93 -41.55 2.01
C PRO A 118 15.54 -40.91 1.98
N HIS A 119 14.81 -40.96 3.10
CA HIS A 119 13.45 -40.47 3.24
C HIS A 119 13.34 -39.20 4.07
N VAL A 120 14.40 -38.78 4.77
CA VAL A 120 14.40 -37.63 5.68
C VAL A 120 15.59 -36.73 5.38
N THR A 121 15.29 -35.48 5.02
CA THR A 121 16.27 -34.41 4.82
C THR A 121 15.98 -33.29 5.81
N LEU A 122 17.02 -32.80 6.48
CA LEU A 122 16.99 -31.58 7.27
C LEU A 122 17.65 -30.45 6.48
N ASN A 123 17.08 -29.26 6.54
CA ASN A 123 17.64 -28.04 5.96
C ASN A 123 17.95 -27.10 7.11
N LEU A 124 19.22 -26.84 7.38
CA LEU A 124 19.67 -25.97 8.46
C LEU A 124 20.38 -24.77 7.87
N GLY A 125 20.07 -23.56 8.33
CA GLY A 125 20.67 -22.34 7.81
C GLY A 125 20.75 -21.24 8.85
N LEU A 126 21.83 -20.47 8.80
CA LEU A 126 21.97 -19.22 9.52
C LEU A 126 22.58 -18.19 8.58
N ARG A 127 21.94 -17.02 8.54
CA ARG A 127 22.48 -15.84 7.88
C ARG A 127 22.67 -14.74 8.91
N TRP A 128 23.82 -14.09 8.85
CA TRP A 128 24.10 -12.83 9.53
C TRP A 128 24.21 -11.74 8.49
N GLN A 129 23.70 -10.56 8.81
CA GLN A 129 23.81 -9.42 7.93
C GLN A 129 23.87 -8.10 8.70
N THR A 130 24.29 -7.06 7.99
CA THR A 130 24.55 -5.74 8.55
C THR A 130 24.25 -4.66 7.54
N GLN A 131 23.96 -3.47 8.04
CA GLN A 131 23.69 -2.27 7.26
C GLN A 131 24.30 -1.06 7.96
N SER A 132 25.03 -0.22 7.24
CA SER A 132 25.68 0.98 7.79
C SER A 132 24.71 2.14 8.10
N GLY A 133 23.48 2.08 7.58
CA GLY A 133 22.61 3.26 7.42
C GLY A 133 22.96 4.07 6.17
N TRP A 134 22.00 4.86 5.70
CA TRP A 134 22.11 5.67 4.50
C TRP A 134 22.82 7.00 4.81
N THR A 135 24.03 7.17 4.27
CA THR A 135 24.82 8.42 4.35
C THR A 135 24.50 9.30 3.17
N VAL A 136 24.24 10.59 3.39
CA VAL A 136 23.85 11.54 2.33
C VAL A 136 25.06 12.36 1.89
N SER A 137 25.28 12.42 0.57
CA SER A 137 26.37 13.17 -0.04
C SER A 137 26.12 14.66 0.10
N HIS A 138 27.19 15.42 0.38
CA HIS A 138 27.12 16.87 0.61
C HIS A 138 26.17 17.30 1.74
N ASN A 139 25.69 16.35 2.55
CA ASN A 139 24.78 16.60 3.66
C ASN A 139 23.47 17.33 3.25
N LEU A 140 23.00 17.12 2.01
CA LEU A 140 21.79 17.74 1.48
C LEU A 140 20.52 17.08 2.02
N PHE A 141 20.30 17.20 3.33
CA PHE A 141 19.11 16.74 4.01
C PHE A 141 18.91 17.46 5.34
N GLY A 142 17.72 17.32 5.94
CA GLY A 142 17.40 17.78 7.27
C GLY A 142 16.31 16.91 7.89
N ASN A 143 16.28 16.82 9.20
CA ASN A 143 15.31 16.00 9.92
C ASN A 143 14.79 16.78 11.13
N TYR A 144 13.55 16.56 11.52
CA TYR A 144 13.06 17.10 12.78
C TYR A 144 13.95 16.62 13.95
N ASP A 145 14.30 17.55 14.82
CA ASP A 145 15.08 17.32 16.02
C ASP A 145 14.35 17.97 17.21
N PRO A 146 13.86 17.17 18.18
CA PRO A 146 13.06 17.65 19.29
C PRO A 146 13.86 18.47 20.32
N VAL A 147 15.20 18.45 20.29
CA VAL A 147 16.03 19.13 21.31
C VAL A 147 16.53 20.51 20.88
N LEU A 148 16.39 20.86 19.60
CA LEU A 148 16.80 22.18 19.12
C LEU A 148 15.94 23.28 19.76
N PRO A 149 16.54 24.39 20.24
CA PRO A 149 15.75 25.52 20.73
C PRO A 149 14.97 26.16 19.58
N ASN A 150 13.73 26.57 19.85
CA ASN A 150 12.87 27.23 18.87
C ASN A 150 12.44 28.60 19.38
N THR A 151 12.66 29.65 18.60
CA THR A 151 12.35 31.03 19.01
C THR A 151 10.87 31.42 18.85
N ALA A 152 10.03 30.57 18.23
CA ALA A 152 8.61 30.84 18.06
C ALA A 152 7.85 30.96 19.39
N CYS A 153 8.35 30.36 20.47
CA CYS A 153 7.85 30.61 21.82
C CYS A 153 8.95 30.44 22.88
N SER A 154 8.77 31.12 24.03
CA SER A 154 9.77 31.12 25.10
C SER A 154 9.94 29.74 25.72
N GLY A 155 11.15 29.17 25.61
CA GLY A 155 11.50 27.86 26.18
C GLY A 155 11.05 26.66 25.36
N CYS A 156 10.52 26.87 24.15
CA CYS A 156 10.09 25.81 23.27
C CYS A 156 11.28 25.13 22.57
N THR A 157 11.12 23.85 22.26
CA THR A 157 12.10 23.06 21.52
C THR A 157 11.45 22.39 20.30
N GLY A 158 12.28 21.87 19.40
CA GLY A 158 11.85 21.29 18.13
C GLY A 158 12.23 22.19 16.97
N GLY A 159 12.96 21.64 16.00
CA GLY A 159 13.34 22.34 14.78
C GLY A 159 13.95 21.36 13.77
N ILE A 160 14.38 21.85 12.63
CA ILE A 160 15.06 21.04 11.62
C ILE A 160 16.56 21.08 11.87
N LEU A 161 17.16 19.93 12.17
CA LEU A 161 18.61 19.77 12.15
C LEU A 161 19.03 19.41 10.73
N PHE A 162 19.87 20.25 10.11
CA PHE A 162 20.37 20.02 8.78
C PHE A 162 21.66 19.20 8.78
N GLY A 163 21.92 18.53 7.66
CA GLY A 163 23.10 17.71 7.51
C GLY A 163 24.40 18.51 7.74
N GLY A 164 25.39 17.88 8.37
CA GLY A 164 26.64 18.52 8.78
C GLY A 164 26.57 19.23 10.13
N GLN A 165 25.37 19.47 10.68
CA GLN A 165 25.19 20.18 11.94
C GLN A 165 25.26 19.24 13.15
N SER A 166 25.34 19.85 14.34
CA SER A 166 25.39 19.18 15.64
C SER A 166 24.32 19.74 16.57
N ASP A 167 23.68 18.87 17.34
CA ASP A 167 22.70 19.20 18.40
C ASP A 167 23.33 19.20 19.82
N THR A 168 24.59 18.75 19.96
CA THR A 168 25.20 18.49 21.28
C THR A 168 25.27 19.69 22.23
N ALA A 169 25.29 20.91 21.68
CA ALA A 169 25.25 22.15 22.47
C ALA A 169 23.89 22.35 23.19
N PHE A 170 22.85 21.67 22.72
CA PHE A 170 21.47 21.76 23.19
C PHE A 170 21.03 20.50 23.97
N GLY A 171 21.99 19.64 24.35
CA GLY A 171 21.72 18.41 25.11
C GLY A 171 21.40 17.18 24.25
N GLY A 172 21.52 17.30 22.92
CA GLY A 172 21.42 16.17 22.01
C GLY A 172 22.68 15.32 21.90
N ASN A 173 22.67 14.32 21.01
CA ASN A 173 23.73 13.31 20.87
C ASN A 173 24.35 13.23 19.47
N ILE A 174 23.91 14.08 18.55
CA ILE A 174 24.33 14.17 17.15
C ILE A 174 25.50 15.16 17.07
N LYS A 175 26.72 14.63 16.93
CA LYS A 175 27.94 15.44 16.72
C LYS A 175 28.10 15.94 15.29
N ASN A 176 27.52 15.22 14.33
CA ASN A 176 27.55 15.52 12.90
C ASN A 176 26.46 14.71 12.21
N LEU A 177 25.42 15.37 11.71
CA LEU A 177 24.32 14.73 11.00
C LEU A 177 24.74 14.41 9.55
N SER A 178 25.30 13.23 9.27
CA SER A 178 25.71 12.84 7.90
C SER A 178 24.96 11.63 7.32
N ALA A 179 24.12 10.99 8.13
CA ALA A 179 23.31 9.84 7.73
C ALA A 179 21.86 10.03 8.17
N ILE A 180 20.93 9.39 7.49
CA ILE A 180 19.50 9.43 7.83
C ILE A 180 19.27 8.63 9.13
N GLN A 181 19.91 7.46 9.26
CA GLN A 181 19.84 6.59 10.44
C GLN A 181 21.18 5.98 10.81
N ASN A 182 21.28 5.48 12.04
CA ASN A 182 22.40 4.69 12.53
C ASN A 182 22.39 3.28 11.92
N GLY A 183 23.58 2.70 11.73
CA GLY A 183 23.73 1.33 11.24
C GLY A 183 23.22 0.27 12.22
N ASN A 184 22.74 -0.85 11.69
CA ASN A 184 22.43 -2.06 12.46
C ASN A 184 23.35 -3.21 12.00
N TYR A 185 24.02 -3.84 12.97
CA TYR A 185 25.02 -4.88 12.72
C TYR A 185 24.69 -6.22 13.39
N LYS A 186 23.47 -6.36 13.95
CA LYS A 186 23.07 -7.49 14.81
C LYS A 186 21.92 -8.30 14.21
N GLU A 187 21.85 -8.41 12.90
CA GLU A 187 20.75 -9.10 12.23
C GLU A 187 21.12 -10.57 12.01
N PHE A 188 20.36 -11.46 12.64
CA PHE A 188 20.52 -12.91 12.51
C PHE A 188 19.21 -13.53 12.03
N ALA A 189 19.29 -14.27 10.92
CA ALA A 189 18.18 -14.88 10.22
C ALA A 189 18.36 -16.41 10.18
N PRO A 190 18.00 -17.13 11.27
CA PRO A 190 18.02 -18.59 11.29
C PRO A 190 16.89 -19.17 10.42
N ARG A 191 17.15 -20.33 9.82
CA ARG A 191 16.21 -21.08 9.00
C ARG A 191 16.38 -22.58 9.29
N VAL A 192 15.27 -23.25 9.53
CA VAL A 192 15.22 -24.69 9.79
C VAL A 192 14.09 -25.32 8.98
N GLY A 193 14.34 -26.48 8.38
CA GLY A 193 13.38 -27.22 7.60
C GLY A 193 13.57 -28.72 7.74
N ILE A 194 12.49 -29.45 7.52
CA ILE A 194 12.47 -30.91 7.40
C ILE A 194 11.60 -31.29 6.20
N ALA A 195 12.11 -32.21 5.39
CA ALA A 195 11.37 -32.89 4.34
C ALA A 195 11.39 -34.39 4.61
N TRP A 196 10.21 -35.00 4.66
CA TRP A 196 10.04 -36.42 4.96
C TRP A 196 9.10 -37.09 3.96
N SER A 197 9.57 -38.16 3.32
CA SER A 197 8.74 -39.00 2.44
C SER A 197 8.60 -40.40 3.04
N PRO A 198 7.58 -40.66 3.88
CA PRO A 198 7.40 -41.96 4.51
C PRO A 198 7.10 -43.08 3.51
N ARG A 199 6.51 -42.73 2.36
CA ARG A 199 6.17 -43.62 1.24
C ARG A 199 6.27 -42.84 -0.06
N ASN A 200 6.39 -43.53 -1.18
CA ASN A 200 6.56 -42.91 -2.50
C ASN A 200 5.41 -41.98 -2.94
N ASN A 201 4.22 -42.10 -2.33
CA ASN A 201 3.05 -41.28 -2.61
C ASN A 201 2.76 -40.22 -1.53
N TRP A 202 3.61 -40.09 -0.52
CA TRP A 202 3.49 -39.12 0.56
C TRP A 202 4.76 -38.26 0.66
N ALA A 203 4.58 -36.96 0.83
CA ALA A 203 5.66 -36.04 1.18
C ALA A 203 5.16 -35.02 2.21
N LEU A 204 5.89 -34.90 3.32
CA LEU A 204 5.63 -33.94 4.38
C LEU A 204 6.79 -32.95 4.40
N ARG A 205 6.47 -31.68 4.61
CA ARG A 205 7.44 -30.59 4.75
C ARG A 205 7.06 -29.73 5.93
N ALA A 206 8.04 -29.33 6.73
CA ALA A 206 7.85 -28.30 7.73
C ALA A 206 9.08 -27.39 7.72
N SER A 207 8.89 -26.08 7.82
CA SER A 207 10.01 -25.14 7.90
C SER A 207 9.64 -23.90 8.69
N TYR A 208 10.63 -23.33 9.36
CA TYR A 208 10.57 -22.05 10.04
C TYR A 208 11.78 -21.20 9.66
N GLY A 209 11.58 -19.92 9.43
CA GLY A 209 12.67 -19.00 9.14
C GLY A 209 12.36 -17.56 9.51
N ILE A 210 13.42 -16.82 9.80
CA ILE A 210 13.39 -15.36 9.91
C ILE A 210 13.93 -14.77 8.61
N PHE A 211 13.23 -13.76 8.09
CA PHE A 211 13.60 -13.02 6.90
C PHE A 211 13.43 -11.55 7.22
N ASP A 212 14.50 -10.78 7.12
CA ASP A 212 14.48 -9.33 7.22
C ASP A 212 14.19 -8.70 5.86
N ALA A 213 13.80 -7.42 5.88
CA ALA A 213 13.75 -6.58 4.71
C ALA A 213 14.89 -5.57 4.79
N PRO A 214 15.73 -5.44 3.75
CA PRO A 214 16.75 -4.40 3.72
C PRO A 214 16.15 -3.00 3.84
N ARG A 215 16.87 -2.07 4.49
CA ARG A 215 16.42 -0.68 4.58
C ARG A 215 16.47 -0.01 3.21
N ASP A 216 15.39 0.62 2.83
CA ASP A 216 15.31 1.45 1.63
C ASP A 216 15.77 2.89 1.90
N ALA A 217 16.20 3.64 0.88
CA ALA A 217 16.35 5.10 0.93
C ALA A 217 15.37 5.81 0.00
N GLU A 218 14.43 5.09 -0.61
CA GLU A 218 13.40 5.70 -1.42
C GLU A 218 12.68 6.80 -0.62
N ASN A 219 12.28 7.88 -1.31
CA ASN A 219 11.35 8.89 -0.79
C ASN A 219 9.98 8.77 -1.48
N TYR A 220 9.85 7.79 -2.38
CA TYR A 220 8.71 7.61 -3.25
C TYR A 220 7.58 6.96 -2.44
N THR A 221 7.79 5.77 -1.88
CA THR A 221 6.74 5.12 -1.10
C THR A 221 6.44 5.91 0.19
N ASP A 222 5.17 6.30 0.43
CA ASP A 222 4.73 6.79 1.75
C ASP A 222 5.18 5.77 2.80
N GLY A 223 6.14 6.13 3.67
CA GLY A 223 6.76 5.21 4.62
C GLY A 223 8.12 4.62 4.23
N ALA A 224 8.70 5.05 3.12
CA ALA A 224 10.11 4.93 2.83
C ALA A 224 10.93 5.86 3.74
N LEU A 225 12.22 5.55 3.92
CA LEU A 225 13.12 6.43 4.66
C LEU A 225 13.38 7.65 3.79
N GLY A 226 12.45 8.59 3.85
CA GLY A 226 12.64 9.92 3.34
C GLY A 226 14.05 10.39 3.73
N LEU A 227 14.79 10.93 2.78
CA LEU A 227 16.00 11.73 2.98
C LEU A 227 15.72 12.97 3.86
N GLY A 228 14.66 12.96 4.68
CA GLY A 228 14.10 14.11 5.35
C GLY A 228 13.85 15.27 4.39
N LEU A 229 13.89 16.46 4.95
CA LEU A 229 13.76 17.71 4.23
C LEU A 229 15.00 17.94 3.35
N ASN A 230 14.85 17.90 2.02
CA ASN A 230 15.91 18.39 1.14
C ASN A 230 16.02 19.92 1.34
N PRO A 231 17.18 20.46 1.76
CA PRO A 231 17.39 21.88 2.02
C PRO A 231 17.13 22.77 0.80
N HIS A 232 17.19 22.23 -0.43
CA HIS A 232 16.87 22.96 -1.66
C HIS A 232 15.37 22.92 -2.02
N ASN A 233 14.56 22.13 -1.30
CA ASN A 233 13.09 22.00 -1.44
C ASN A 233 12.32 22.70 -0.30
N VAL A 234 12.95 23.61 0.43
CA VAL A 234 12.35 24.19 1.63
C VAL A 234 11.47 25.38 1.31
N GLY A 235 10.21 25.29 1.76
CA GLY A 235 9.14 26.23 1.43
C GLY A 235 8.39 25.76 0.20
N ASN A 236 7.13 26.17 0.04
CA ASN A 236 6.51 26.16 -1.27
C ASN A 236 7.49 26.87 -2.21
N GLY A 237 8.17 26.12 -3.08
CA GLY A 237 9.31 26.54 -3.88
C GLY A 237 8.84 27.59 -4.85
N GLY A 238 8.74 28.82 -4.39
CA GLY A 238 7.93 29.84 -5.00
C GLY A 238 7.05 30.50 -3.98
N TYR A 239 7.55 31.65 -3.56
CA TYR A 239 6.82 32.73 -2.94
C TYR A 239 5.33 32.74 -3.35
N SER A 240 4.46 32.33 -2.44
CA SER A 240 3.07 32.79 -2.47
C SER A 240 3.13 34.30 -2.26
N ASN A 241 2.86 35.00 -3.35
CA ASN A 241 2.79 36.43 -3.49
C ASN A 241 2.63 37.19 -2.16
N GLY A 242 3.65 37.97 -1.81
CA GLY A 242 3.45 39.20 -1.04
C GLY A 242 2.65 40.21 -1.87
N SER A 243 1.37 39.92 -2.09
CA SER A 243 0.30 40.89 -2.36
C SER A 243 0.44 41.85 -3.57
N SER A 244 0.98 41.44 -4.73
CA SER A 244 0.74 42.14 -5.99
C SER A 244 0.75 41.23 -7.21
N PRO A 245 -0.38 41.09 -7.92
CA PRO A 245 -0.42 40.45 -9.23
C PRO A 245 0.59 41.09 -10.19
N TRP A 246 1.18 40.29 -11.07
CA TRP A 246 2.18 40.74 -12.03
C TRP A 246 1.86 40.26 -13.44
N GLN A 247 2.36 41.01 -14.42
CA GLN A 247 2.09 40.77 -15.83
C GLN A 247 3.06 39.72 -16.38
N LEU A 248 2.53 38.61 -16.91
CA LEU A 248 3.28 37.46 -17.42
C LEU A 248 4.39 37.87 -18.40
N VAL A 249 4.12 38.88 -19.25
CA VAL A 249 5.06 39.41 -20.24
C VAL A 249 6.35 39.99 -19.62
N ASN A 250 6.29 40.47 -18.37
CA ASN A 250 7.43 41.05 -17.67
C ASN A 250 8.26 39.97 -16.95
N GLY A 251 7.75 38.75 -16.85
CA GLY A 251 8.31 37.70 -16.01
C GLY A 251 8.16 37.99 -14.51
N PRO A 252 8.51 37.02 -13.65
CA PRO A 252 8.48 37.22 -12.22
C PRO A 252 9.44 38.37 -11.81
N PRO A 253 9.08 39.18 -10.78
CA PRO A 253 9.93 40.28 -10.35
C PRO A 253 11.37 39.84 -10.03
N ALA A 254 12.38 40.66 -10.36
CA ALA A 254 13.79 40.30 -10.14
C ALA A 254 14.10 40.10 -8.63
N GLY A 255 14.94 39.11 -8.31
CA GLY A 255 15.31 38.78 -6.92
C GLY A 255 14.27 37.92 -6.16
N THR A 256 13.23 37.45 -6.84
CA THR A 256 12.19 36.59 -6.26
C THR A 256 12.56 35.10 -6.22
N VAL A 257 13.64 34.68 -6.87
CA VAL A 257 14.13 33.28 -6.79
C VAL A 257 15.44 33.28 -6.02
N VAL A 258 15.41 32.74 -4.79
CA VAL A 258 16.58 32.50 -3.96
C VAL A 258 16.50 31.06 -3.51
N PHE A 259 17.40 30.21 -3.99
CA PHE A 259 17.51 28.84 -3.51
C PHE A 259 18.18 28.85 -2.14
N PRO A 260 17.52 28.35 -1.10
CA PRO A 260 18.15 28.22 0.21
C PRO A 260 19.35 27.29 0.11
N THR A 261 20.43 27.61 0.81
CA THR A 261 21.57 26.70 1.01
C THR A 261 21.56 26.23 2.46
N LEU A 262 22.31 25.16 2.77
CA LEU A 262 22.50 24.68 4.15
C LEU A 262 22.96 25.77 5.14
N GLN A 263 23.56 26.86 4.64
CA GLN A 263 24.04 27.98 5.45
C GLN A 263 23.00 29.09 5.66
N THR A 264 21.94 29.15 4.84
CA THR A 264 20.91 30.19 4.92
C THR A 264 19.60 29.69 5.55
N LEU A 265 19.46 28.38 5.75
CA LEU A 265 18.27 27.78 6.34
C LEU A 265 18.24 27.92 7.86
N SER A 266 17.12 28.43 8.38
CA SER A 266 16.81 28.38 9.81
C SER A 266 16.30 26.99 10.19
N PRO A 267 16.66 26.45 11.38
CA PRO A 267 15.99 25.31 11.98
C PRO A 267 14.47 25.48 12.12
N GLU A 268 13.97 26.71 12.14
CA GLU A 268 12.55 27.05 12.36
C GLU A 268 11.72 27.05 11.08
N ILE A 269 12.31 26.65 9.95
CA ILE A 269 11.67 26.84 8.65
C ILE A 269 10.40 26.02 8.41
N GLN A 270 10.18 24.97 9.20
CA GLN A 270 8.95 24.17 9.20
C GLN A 270 7.96 24.57 10.31
N ASN A 271 8.19 25.68 11.01
CA ASN A 271 7.22 26.19 11.97
C ASN A 271 5.88 26.44 11.26
N PHE A 272 4.78 26.06 11.92
CA PHE A 272 3.40 26.14 11.45
C PHE A 272 3.13 25.34 10.17
N ASN A 273 3.98 24.34 9.89
CA ASN A 273 3.85 23.36 8.81
C ASN A 273 3.98 21.94 9.37
N THR A 274 3.82 20.94 8.51
CA THR A 274 4.10 19.54 8.84
C THR A 274 5.60 19.29 8.76
N ALA A 275 6.21 18.87 9.86
CA ALA A 275 7.60 18.43 9.89
C ALA A 275 7.68 16.89 9.77
N GLU A 276 8.73 16.39 9.11
CA GLU A 276 9.02 14.96 9.06
C GLU A 276 10.08 14.57 10.10
N TYR A 277 9.86 13.44 10.77
CA TYR A 277 10.75 12.87 11.76
C TYR A 277 11.10 11.42 11.43
N TYR A 278 12.38 11.18 11.16
CA TYR A 278 12.94 9.85 10.99
C TYR A 278 13.78 9.49 12.22
N PRO A 279 13.34 8.54 13.07
CA PRO A 279 14.13 8.08 14.20
C PRO A 279 15.53 7.61 13.77
N ARG A 280 16.58 8.13 14.39
CA ARG A 280 17.96 7.70 14.08
C ARG A 280 18.23 6.23 14.42
N ASN A 281 17.58 5.71 15.45
CA ASN A 281 17.73 4.34 15.92
C ASN A 281 16.52 3.50 15.54
N MET A 282 16.57 2.89 14.36
CA MET A 282 15.48 2.05 13.87
C MET A 282 15.82 0.58 14.05
N PRO A 283 14.93 -0.22 14.66
CA PRO A 283 15.09 -1.66 14.64
C PRO A 283 14.93 -2.20 13.21
N THR A 284 15.50 -3.37 12.93
CA THR A 284 15.30 -4.02 11.63
C THR A 284 13.91 -4.63 11.56
N THR A 285 13.20 -4.35 10.48
CA THR A 285 11.94 -4.99 10.12
C THR A 285 12.19 -6.43 9.70
N TYR A 286 11.44 -7.37 10.27
CA TYR A 286 11.57 -8.78 9.90
C TYR A 286 10.23 -9.52 9.95
N VAL A 287 10.17 -10.60 9.18
CA VAL A 287 9.07 -11.56 9.16
C VAL A 287 9.55 -12.92 9.64
N GLN A 288 8.75 -13.54 10.50
CA GLN A 288 8.88 -14.94 10.88
C GLN A 288 7.90 -15.74 10.02
N GLN A 289 8.38 -16.76 9.32
CA GLN A 289 7.54 -17.61 8.46
C GLN A 289 7.60 -19.05 8.93
N LEU A 290 6.43 -19.67 9.09
CA LEU A 290 6.23 -21.09 9.34
C LEU A 290 5.43 -21.68 8.17
N LEU A 291 5.91 -22.79 7.63
CA LEU A 291 5.23 -23.58 6.62
C LEU A 291 5.10 -25.01 7.13
N LEU A 292 3.89 -25.57 7.07
CA LEU A 292 3.63 -27.00 7.27
C LEU A 292 2.90 -27.52 6.04
N GLY A 293 3.40 -28.55 5.38
CA GLY A 293 2.87 -29.05 4.12
C GLY A 293 2.77 -30.56 4.09
N ILE A 294 1.68 -31.08 3.53
CA ILE A 294 1.43 -32.50 3.33
C ILE A 294 0.94 -32.69 1.89
N GLN A 295 1.64 -33.56 1.15
CA GLN A 295 1.29 -33.95 -0.21
C GLN A 295 0.97 -35.44 -0.25
N HIS A 296 -0.12 -35.77 -0.93
CA HIS A 296 -0.52 -37.14 -1.20
C HIS A 296 -0.95 -37.33 -2.66
N GLN A 297 -0.36 -38.31 -3.33
CA GLN A 297 -0.78 -38.74 -4.65
C GLN A 297 -1.77 -39.91 -4.53
N PHE A 298 -3.01 -39.68 -4.96
CA PHE A 298 -4.06 -40.69 -5.07
C PHE A 298 -3.97 -41.43 -6.41
N SER A 299 -4.61 -42.61 -6.46
CA SER A 299 -4.82 -43.36 -7.70
C SER A 299 -5.51 -42.50 -8.77
N GLY A 300 -5.20 -42.76 -10.04
CA GLY A 300 -5.75 -41.96 -11.14
C GLY A 300 -5.07 -40.60 -11.34
N GLY A 301 -3.89 -40.39 -10.74
CA GLY A 301 -3.05 -39.22 -11.01
C GLY A 301 -3.52 -37.92 -10.36
N ILE A 302 -4.35 -38.00 -9.32
CA ILE A 302 -4.80 -36.86 -8.52
C ILE A 302 -3.78 -36.61 -7.41
N LEU A 303 -3.24 -35.39 -7.33
CA LEU A 303 -2.39 -34.94 -6.24
C LEU A 303 -3.17 -33.96 -5.38
N LEU A 304 -3.24 -34.23 -4.08
CA LEU A 304 -3.66 -33.28 -3.07
C LEU A 304 -2.42 -32.73 -2.36
N ASP A 305 -2.35 -31.41 -2.27
CA ASP A 305 -1.34 -30.67 -1.53
C ASP A 305 -2.07 -29.78 -0.53
N THR A 306 -1.77 -29.95 0.76
CA THR A 306 -2.36 -29.18 1.85
C THR A 306 -1.23 -28.53 2.61
N SER A 307 -1.27 -27.19 2.71
CA SER A 307 -0.25 -26.41 3.37
C SER A 307 -0.87 -25.41 4.35
N TYR A 308 -0.28 -25.29 5.54
CA TYR A 308 -0.54 -24.22 6.47
C TYR A 308 0.63 -23.25 6.47
N VAL A 309 0.34 -21.97 6.30
CA VAL A 309 1.33 -20.88 6.29
C VAL A 309 1.01 -19.93 7.43
N ASN A 310 2.00 -19.62 8.27
CA ASN A 310 1.93 -18.51 9.20
C ASN A 310 3.07 -17.54 8.91
N THR A 311 2.75 -16.26 8.83
CA THR A 311 3.73 -15.17 8.70
C THR A 311 3.47 -14.15 9.80
N ARG A 312 4.50 -13.72 10.51
CA ARG A 312 4.41 -12.68 11.54
C ARG A 312 5.41 -11.58 11.26
N GLY A 313 4.94 -10.38 10.96
CA GLY A 313 5.77 -9.19 10.82
C GLY A 313 6.00 -8.51 12.17
N ARG A 314 7.23 -8.06 12.40
CA ARG A 314 7.66 -7.33 13.60
C ARG A 314 8.52 -6.15 13.21
N ASN A 315 8.48 -5.11 14.04
CA ASN A 315 9.17 -3.85 13.78
C ASN A 315 8.77 -3.30 12.40
N LEU A 316 7.48 -3.42 12.05
CA LEU A 316 6.97 -2.82 10.83
C LEU A 316 6.85 -1.31 11.07
N ASN A 317 7.05 -0.54 10.00
CA ASN A 317 6.83 0.90 10.06
C ASN A 317 5.33 1.16 10.33
N PHE A 318 5.04 2.14 11.18
CA PHE A 318 3.73 2.68 11.47
C PHE A 318 3.88 4.19 11.40
N SER A 319 3.45 4.78 10.30
CA SER A 319 3.53 6.23 10.11
C SER A 319 2.49 6.90 11.00
N THR A 320 2.91 7.88 11.81
CA THR A 320 2.03 8.53 12.78
C THR A 320 2.43 9.97 13.00
N ASP A 321 1.49 10.82 13.37
CA ASP A 321 1.78 12.14 13.92
C ASP A 321 2.16 12.01 15.40
N ILE A 322 3.43 12.29 15.75
CA ILE A 322 3.88 12.28 17.15
C ILE A 322 3.50 13.58 17.88
N ASP A 323 2.96 14.55 17.15
CA ASP A 323 2.41 15.79 17.71
C ASP A 323 0.89 15.73 17.93
N GLN A 324 0.25 14.58 17.67
CA GLN A 324 -1.19 14.41 17.90
C GLN A 324 -1.55 14.76 19.36
N ALA A 325 -2.58 15.58 19.55
CA ALA A 325 -3.10 15.87 20.88
C ALA A 325 -3.54 14.56 21.58
N PRO A 326 -3.15 14.32 22.85
CA PRO A 326 -3.57 13.15 23.58
C PRO A 326 -5.09 13.18 23.82
N ALA A 327 -5.71 12.01 23.97
CA ALA A 327 -7.16 11.86 24.05
C ALA A 327 -7.85 12.85 25.03
N ASN A 328 -7.26 13.06 26.20
CA ASN A 328 -7.80 13.94 27.24
C ASN A 328 -7.73 15.44 26.94
N LEU A 329 -7.05 15.84 25.85
CA LEU A 329 -6.93 17.21 25.37
C LEU A 329 -7.62 17.43 24.02
N LEU A 330 -8.28 16.41 23.46
CA LEU A 330 -9.05 16.53 22.22
C LEU A 330 -10.25 17.47 22.39
N GLY A 331 -10.59 18.22 21.32
CA GLY A 331 -11.75 19.10 21.31
C GLY A 331 -11.55 20.45 22.01
N CYS A 332 -10.30 20.84 22.23
CA CYS A 332 -9.96 22.21 22.56
C CYS A 332 -10.16 23.15 21.35
N SER A 333 -10.13 24.45 21.59
CA SER A 333 -10.25 25.46 20.54
C SER A 333 -8.92 26.17 20.28
N GLY A 334 -8.55 26.31 19.01
CA GLY A 334 -7.35 27.03 18.57
C GLY A 334 -6.42 26.14 17.74
N PHE A 335 -5.52 26.79 17.00
CA PHE A 335 -4.54 26.10 16.17
C PHE A 335 -3.62 25.21 17.02
N ASN A 336 -3.52 23.92 16.67
CA ASN A 336 -2.72 22.89 17.36
C ASN A 336 -2.91 22.87 18.87
N CYS A 337 -4.12 23.20 19.33
CA CYS A 337 -4.41 23.17 20.75
C CYS A 337 -4.31 21.71 21.26
N GLY A 338 -3.75 21.53 22.45
CA GLY A 338 -3.59 20.21 23.04
C GLY A 338 -2.42 19.38 22.47
N ASN A 339 -1.85 19.75 21.32
CA ASN A 339 -0.65 19.13 20.78
C ASN A 339 0.55 19.32 21.74
N PRO A 340 1.45 18.33 21.86
CA PRO A 340 2.70 18.48 22.62
C PRO A 340 3.56 19.67 22.17
N ASN A 341 3.61 19.96 20.87
CA ASN A 341 4.38 21.04 20.28
C ASN A 341 3.52 21.91 19.34
N PRO A 342 2.81 22.92 19.87
CA PRO A 342 1.86 23.72 19.09
C PRO A 342 2.51 24.60 18.01
N ILE A 343 3.85 24.60 17.90
CA ILE A 343 4.57 25.30 16.83
C ILE A 343 4.35 24.62 15.49
N PHE A 344 4.21 23.29 15.44
CA PHE A 344 4.08 22.52 14.20
C PHE A 344 2.63 22.07 13.99
N ASN A 345 2.20 21.91 12.73
CA ASN A 345 0.85 21.39 12.42
C ASN A 345 0.79 19.90 12.72
N ALA A 346 1.82 19.19 12.28
CA ALA A 346 2.03 17.79 12.57
C ALA A 346 3.54 17.54 12.63
N ILE A 347 3.95 16.53 13.38
CA ILE A 347 5.29 15.96 13.28
C ILE A 347 5.11 14.50 12.84
N GLN A 348 5.15 14.27 11.53
CA GLN A 348 4.98 12.94 10.97
C GLN A 348 6.23 12.11 11.22
N ALA A 349 6.09 11.02 11.98
CA ALA A 349 7.15 10.11 12.31
C ALA A 349 6.98 8.73 11.67
N GLN A 350 8.09 8.16 11.23
CA GLN A 350 8.16 6.75 10.83
C GLN A 350 8.64 5.90 12.01
N ILE A 351 7.70 5.37 12.81
CA ILE A 351 8.02 4.57 14.00
C ILE A 351 7.88 3.08 13.74
N TYR A 352 8.88 2.29 14.14
CA TYR A 352 8.93 0.85 13.83
C TYR A 352 8.30 -0.01 14.95
N THR A 353 7.05 0.32 15.29
CA THR A 353 6.27 -0.33 16.35
C THR A 353 5.14 -1.22 15.82
N GLY A 354 4.90 -1.18 14.51
CA GLY A 354 3.88 -1.96 13.82
C GLY A 354 4.16 -3.46 13.79
N TYR A 355 3.10 -4.25 13.65
CA TYR A 355 3.20 -5.71 13.56
C TYR A 355 2.03 -6.31 12.77
N SER A 356 2.27 -7.48 12.18
CA SER A 356 1.27 -8.22 11.40
C SER A 356 1.27 -9.71 11.72
N ASN A 357 0.15 -10.37 11.43
CA ASN A 357 -0.05 -11.79 11.61
C ASN A 357 -0.96 -12.33 10.51
N TYR A 358 -0.39 -13.16 9.65
CA TYR A 358 -1.07 -13.86 8.58
C TYR A 358 -1.12 -15.35 8.87
N ASN A 359 -2.30 -15.96 8.73
CA ASN A 359 -2.51 -17.40 8.84
C ASN A 359 -3.30 -17.87 7.64
N ALA A 360 -2.85 -18.92 6.97
CA ALA A 360 -3.58 -19.47 5.83
C ALA A 360 -3.52 -20.99 5.78
N LEU A 361 -4.65 -21.59 5.40
CA LEU A 361 -4.75 -22.98 5.00
C LEU A 361 -4.95 -23.00 3.48
N GLN A 362 -3.97 -23.55 2.76
CA GLN A 362 -3.93 -23.64 1.32
C GLN A 362 -4.13 -25.10 0.90
N LEU A 363 -5.11 -25.33 0.03
CA LEU A 363 -5.42 -26.61 -0.57
C LEU A 363 -5.19 -26.49 -2.07
N ARG A 364 -4.43 -27.41 -2.65
CA ARG A 364 -4.28 -27.54 -4.10
C ARG A 364 -4.61 -28.96 -4.50
N VAL A 365 -5.60 -29.10 -5.36
CA VAL A 365 -5.95 -30.37 -5.99
C VAL A 365 -5.61 -30.28 -7.46
N GLN A 366 -4.78 -31.18 -7.96
CA GLN A 366 -4.43 -31.21 -9.37
C GLN A 366 -4.49 -32.61 -9.95
N LYS A 367 -4.87 -32.71 -11.21
CA LYS A 367 -4.89 -33.94 -12.00
C LYS A 367 -4.34 -33.64 -13.39
N ARG A 368 -3.28 -34.35 -13.77
CA ARG A 368 -2.78 -34.31 -15.15
C ARG A 368 -3.76 -34.97 -16.11
N MET A 369 -3.78 -34.49 -17.36
CA MET A 369 -4.68 -34.98 -18.42
C MET A 369 -4.70 -36.50 -18.48
N SER A 370 -5.86 -37.07 -18.16
CA SER A 370 -6.11 -38.51 -18.23
C SER A 370 -7.62 -38.75 -18.24
N HIS A 371 -8.07 -39.70 -19.07
CA HIS A 371 -9.50 -39.95 -19.31
C HIS A 371 -10.27 -38.68 -19.73
N GLY A 372 -9.62 -37.80 -20.50
CA GLY A 372 -10.21 -36.56 -21.01
C GLY A 372 -10.29 -35.40 -20.01
N VAL A 373 -9.81 -35.55 -18.77
CA VAL A 373 -9.90 -34.49 -17.75
C VAL A 373 -8.50 -34.06 -17.29
N ASN A 374 -8.27 -32.75 -17.28
CA ASN A 374 -7.15 -32.08 -16.65
C ASN A 374 -7.70 -30.95 -15.76
N PHE A 375 -7.25 -30.83 -14.53
CA PHE A 375 -7.63 -29.71 -13.68
C PHE A 375 -6.58 -29.36 -12.66
N GLN A 376 -6.64 -28.11 -12.21
CA GLN A 376 -5.95 -27.64 -11.02
C GLN A 376 -6.89 -26.65 -10.32
N VAL A 377 -7.15 -26.91 -9.05
CA VAL A 377 -8.02 -26.09 -8.21
C VAL A 377 -7.25 -25.76 -6.94
N ASN A 378 -7.15 -24.47 -6.64
CA ASN A 378 -6.51 -23.95 -5.45
C ASN A 378 -7.55 -23.24 -4.61
N TYR A 379 -7.61 -23.60 -3.33
CA TYR A 379 -8.42 -22.95 -2.33
C TYR A 379 -7.51 -22.47 -1.21
N ALA A 380 -7.71 -21.24 -0.75
CA ALA A 380 -7.03 -20.71 0.41
C ALA A 380 -8.06 -20.11 1.36
N TRP A 381 -8.12 -20.63 2.58
CA TRP A 381 -8.61 -19.84 3.70
C TRP A 381 -7.46 -18.99 4.22
N SER A 382 -7.67 -17.71 4.48
CA SER A 382 -6.65 -16.85 5.07
C SER A 382 -7.22 -15.86 6.07
N LYS A 383 -6.40 -15.44 7.02
CA LYS A 383 -6.68 -14.35 7.94
C LYS A 383 -5.42 -13.54 8.13
N SER A 384 -5.45 -12.31 7.63
CA SER A 384 -4.41 -11.30 7.77
C SER A 384 -4.86 -10.25 8.77
N LEU A 385 -4.04 -10.00 9.78
CA LEU A 385 -4.24 -8.96 10.78
C LEU A 385 -3.01 -8.08 10.85
N ASP A 386 -3.18 -6.77 10.95
CA ASP A 386 -2.08 -5.82 11.12
C ASP A 386 -2.52 -4.56 11.87
N THR A 387 -1.53 -3.81 12.36
CA THR A 387 -1.72 -2.46 12.90
C THR A 387 -1.86 -1.41 11.78
N GLY A 388 -1.50 -1.79 10.56
CA GLY A 388 -1.47 -0.96 9.36
C GLY A 388 -1.10 -1.82 8.15
N THR A 389 -1.74 -1.57 7.01
CA THR A 389 -1.61 -2.31 5.75
C THR A 389 -0.86 -1.52 4.66
N GLY A 390 -0.99 -0.20 4.62
CA GLY A 390 -0.44 0.68 3.60
C GLY A 390 0.77 1.47 4.10
N ASN A 391 1.89 1.33 3.40
CA ASN A 391 2.96 2.32 3.30
C ASN A 391 3.61 2.12 1.92
N GLY A 392 3.10 2.84 0.91
CA GLY A 392 3.51 2.75 -0.49
C GLY A 392 2.65 3.60 -1.44
N HIS A 393 3.23 4.09 -2.53
CA HIS A 393 2.60 5.06 -3.45
C HIS A 393 1.18 4.67 -3.89
N GLY A 394 0.22 5.54 -3.61
CA GLY A 394 -1.19 5.36 -3.99
C GLY A 394 -1.99 4.42 -3.08
N SER A 395 -1.37 3.86 -2.03
CA SER A 395 -2.04 3.00 -1.04
C SER A 395 -2.84 3.79 0.02
N GLY A 396 -2.74 5.13 0.00
CA GLY A 396 -3.21 5.98 1.08
C GLY A 396 -2.36 5.84 2.34
N LEU A 397 -2.40 6.84 3.22
CA LEU A 397 -1.92 6.67 4.58
C LEU A 397 -2.82 5.64 5.27
N ASP A 398 -2.22 4.70 6.02
CA ASP A 398 -2.98 3.84 6.91
C ASP A 398 -3.83 4.70 7.82
N ILE A 399 -5.15 4.52 7.75
CA ILE A 399 -6.06 5.27 8.59
C ILE A 399 -5.89 4.75 10.02
N TYR A 400 -5.47 5.62 10.94
CA TYR A 400 -5.42 5.37 12.38
C TYR A 400 -6.14 6.49 13.13
N GLN A 401 -6.52 6.24 14.38
CA GLN A 401 -7.17 7.24 15.23
C GLN A 401 -6.28 7.71 16.39
N ASP A 402 -5.47 6.81 16.96
CA ASP A 402 -4.62 7.07 18.14
C ASP A 402 -3.14 6.79 17.83
N ALA A 403 -2.34 7.85 17.76
CA ALA A 403 -0.90 7.82 17.52
C ALA A 403 -0.10 7.17 18.66
N TYR A 404 -0.61 7.25 19.90
CA TYR A 404 0.10 6.78 21.09
C TYR A 404 -0.01 5.27 21.26
N HIS A 405 -1.05 4.65 20.67
CA HIS A 405 -1.32 3.22 20.81
C HIS A 405 -1.58 2.54 19.45
N PRO A 406 -0.54 2.14 18.71
CA PRO A 406 -0.68 1.40 17.45
C PRO A 406 -1.54 0.12 17.55
N ALA A 407 -1.60 -0.48 18.75
CA ALA A 407 -2.45 -1.64 19.02
C ALA A 407 -3.96 -1.34 18.94
N ALA A 408 -4.38 -0.09 19.12
CA ALA A 408 -5.76 0.33 18.92
C ALA A 408 -6.19 0.18 17.45
N ASN A 409 -5.24 0.26 16.52
CA ASN A 409 -5.47 0.07 15.09
C ASN A 409 -5.33 -1.40 14.62
N TYR A 410 -5.12 -2.35 15.54
CA TYR A 410 -4.94 -3.76 15.18
C TYR A 410 -6.27 -4.39 14.72
N GLY A 411 -6.38 -4.63 13.41
CA GLY A 411 -7.58 -5.12 12.74
C GLY A 411 -7.27 -6.10 11.62
N LEU A 412 -8.28 -6.48 10.82
CA LEU A 412 -8.04 -7.20 9.56
C LEU A 412 -7.24 -6.31 8.62
N SER A 413 -6.29 -6.86 7.86
CA SER A 413 -5.59 -6.10 6.82
C SER A 413 -6.56 -5.64 5.73
N ASP A 414 -6.32 -4.50 5.07
CA ASP A 414 -7.22 -3.97 4.02
C ASP A 414 -7.38 -4.94 2.84
N PHE A 415 -6.34 -5.74 2.55
CA PHE A 415 -6.35 -6.76 1.49
C PHE A 415 -6.85 -8.14 1.97
N ASN A 416 -7.31 -8.28 3.22
CA ASN A 416 -7.69 -9.58 3.76
C ASN A 416 -8.89 -10.16 2.99
N SER A 417 -8.65 -11.22 2.23
CA SER A 417 -9.72 -12.09 1.71
C SER A 417 -9.75 -13.40 2.48
N ALA A 418 -10.86 -13.62 3.21
CA ALA A 418 -10.98 -14.78 4.10
C ALA A 418 -10.94 -16.11 3.36
N ASN A 419 -11.53 -16.16 2.16
CA ASN A 419 -11.60 -17.36 1.35
C ASN A 419 -11.35 -16.97 -0.11
N THR A 420 -10.43 -17.67 -0.76
CA THR A 420 -10.10 -17.48 -2.17
C THR A 420 -10.07 -18.83 -2.85
N LEU A 421 -10.73 -18.95 -4.00
CA LEU A 421 -10.85 -20.14 -4.81
C LEU A 421 -10.52 -19.77 -6.25
N VAL A 422 -9.46 -20.36 -6.79
CA VAL A 422 -9.06 -20.18 -8.18
C VAL A 422 -8.78 -21.53 -8.81
N GLY A 423 -9.23 -21.73 -10.04
CA GLY A 423 -8.97 -22.99 -10.70
C GLY A 423 -9.25 -22.98 -12.18
N GLN A 424 -8.68 -23.99 -12.81
CA GLN A 424 -8.90 -24.28 -14.21
C GLN A 424 -9.26 -25.75 -14.41
N VAL A 425 -10.20 -25.98 -15.32
CA VAL A 425 -10.65 -27.31 -15.72
C VAL A 425 -10.66 -27.36 -17.23
N VAL A 426 -10.04 -28.40 -17.79
CA VAL A 426 -10.10 -28.73 -19.20
C VAL A 426 -10.70 -30.11 -19.34
N TYR A 427 -11.81 -30.19 -20.05
CA TYR A 427 -12.53 -31.41 -20.34
C TYR A 427 -12.62 -31.65 -21.85
N GLU A 428 -11.97 -32.69 -22.31
CA GLU A 428 -12.12 -33.23 -23.66
C GLU A 428 -13.34 -34.15 -23.65
N LEU A 429 -14.36 -33.81 -24.44
CA LEU A 429 -15.61 -34.55 -24.46
C LEU A 429 -15.35 -36.03 -24.83
N PRO A 430 -16.10 -36.97 -24.23
CA PRO A 430 -15.83 -38.40 -24.35
C PRO A 430 -16.28 -39.00 -25.69
N PHE A 431 -16.66 -38.16 -26.66
CA PHE A 431 -17.19 -38.56 -27.95
C PHE A 431 -16.12 -38.48 -29.04
N GLY A 432 -16.15 -39.45 -29.95
CA GLY A 432 -15.35 -39.46 -31.17
C GLY A 432 -14.35 -40.61 -31.24
N GLN A 433 -13.64 -40.69 -32.36
CA GLN A 433 -12.70 -41.78 -32.63
C GLN A 433 -11.60 -41.86 -31.56
N GLY A 434 -11.42 -43.05 -30.97
CA GLY A 434 -10.42 -43.27 -29.92
C GLY A 434 -10.81 -42.76 -28.52
N ARG A 435 -12.08 -42.35 -28.31
CA ARG A 435 -12.63 -41.94 -27.00
C ARG A 435 -13.57 -43.00 -26.42
N GLN A 436 -14.04 -42.76 -25.19
CA GLN A 436 -14.94 -43.67 -24.46
C GLN A 436 -16.22 -43.99 -25.24
N PHE A 437 -16.81 -43.00 -25.92
CA PHE A 437 -17.94 -43.19 -26.84
C PHE A 437 -17.43 -43.03 -28.27
N ALA A 438 -16.90 -44.13 -28.81
CA ALA A 438 -16.42 -44.19 -30.18
C ALA A 438 -17.57 -43.90 -31.16
N MET A 439 -17.37 -42.89 -32.00
CA MET A 439 -18.28 -42.52 -33.08
C MET A 439 -17.53 -42.66 -34.40
N HIS A 440 -18.23 -43.07 -35.46
CA HIS A 440 -17.64 -43.31 -36.78
C HIS A 440 -18.35 -42.49 -37.86
N GLY A 441 -17.69 -42.32 -39.00
CA GLY A 441 -18.25 -41.65 -40.17
C GLY A 441 -18.54 -40.16 -39.95
N PRO A 442 -19.52 -39.59 -40.66
CA PRO A 442 -19.84 -38.16 -40.59
C PRO A 442 -20.20 -37.67 -39.18
N LEU A 443 -20.79 -38.54 -38.36
CA LEU A 443 -21.17 -38.21 -36.99
C LEU A 443 -19.95 -37.82 -36.15
N ASN A 444 -18.81 -38.51 -36.32
CA ASN A 444 -17.56 -38.19 -35.62
C ASN A 444 -17.06 -36.77 -35.93
N GLN A 445 -17.22 -36.30 -37.16
CA GLN A 445 -16.81 -34.93 -37.55
C GLN A 445 -17.65 -33.87 -36.84
N VAL A 446 -18.89 -34.18 -36.47
CA VAL A 446 -19.78 -33.26 -35.74
C VAL A 446 -19.55 -33.34 -34.23
N VAL A 447 -19.52 -34.55 -33.66
CA VAL A 447 -19.54 -34.72 -32.19
C VAL A 447 -18.16 -34.95 -31.56
N GLY A 448 -17.13 -35.24 -32.35
CA GLY A 448 -15.75 -35.45 -31.87
C GLY A 448 -14.92 -34.16 -31.78
N GLY A 449 -13.81 -34.20 -31.04
CA GLY A 449 -12.80 -33.13 -31.03
C GLY A 449 -13.16 -31.88 -30.22
N TRP A 450 -14.26 -31.91 -29.46
CA TRP A 450 -14.66 -30.81 -28.58
C TRP A 450 -13.86 -30.80 -27.27
N ARG A 451 -13.44 -29.60 -26.87
CA ARG A 451 -12.75 -29.31 -25.63
C ARG A 451 -13.44 -28.13 -24.94
N LEU A 452 -13.94 -28.38 -23.74
CA LEU A 452 -14.42 -27.33 -22.84
C LEU A 452 -13.29 -26.94 -21.90
N SER A 453 -13.01 -25.65 -21.78
CA SER A 453 -12.05 -25.11 -20.81
C SER A 453 -12.74 -24.06 -19.97
N THR A 454 -12.46 -24.06 -18.68
CA THR A 454 -13.05 -23.12 -17.72
C THR A 454 -11.95 -22.59 -16.83
N ILE A 455 -11.97 -21.28 -16.58
CA ILE A 455 -11.21 -20.64 -15.52
C ILE A 455 -12.24 -19.99 -14.60
N PHE A 456 -12.14 -20.26 -13.30
CA PHE A 456 -13.00 -19.62 -12.31
C PHE A 456 -12.16 -19.00 -11.21
N GLN A 457 -12.64 -17.86 -10.75
CA GLN A 457 -12.04 -17.11 -9.67
C GLN A 457 -13.16 -16.64 -8.75
N TRP A 458 -13.01 -16.91 -7.47
CA TRP A 458 -13.92 -16.46 -6.44
C TRP A 458 -13.11 -16.05 -5.23
N HIS A 459 -13.49 -14.94 -4.60
CA HIS A 459 -12.97 -14.61 -3.30
C HIS A 459 -14.00 -13.84 -2.48
N GLY A 460 -13.91 -13.96 -1.16
CA GLY A 460 -14.69 -13.17 -0.23
C GLY A 460 -14.40 -11.67 -0.40
N GLY A 461 -15.28 -10.83 0.16
CA GLY A 461 -15.02 -9.40 0.15
C GLY A 461 -13.79 -9.02 0.97
N VAL A 462 -13.24 -7.86 0.66
CA VAL A 462 -12.20 -7.23 1.46
C VAL A 462 -12.84 -6.42 2.58
N PRO A 463 -12.18 -6.25 3.73
CA PRO A 463 -12.75 -5.46 4.81
C PRO A 463 -12.71 -3.96 4.52
N PHE A 464 -13.47 -3.20 5.30
CA PHE A 464 -13.41 -1.74 5.33
C PHE A 464 -13.75 -1.20 6.72
N THR A 465 -13.35 0.05 6.97
CA THR A 465 -13.55 0.73 8.26
C THR A 465 -14.62 1.81 8.12
N PRO A 466 -15.68 1.80 8.94
CA PRO A 466 -16.56 2.95 9.11
C PRO A 466 -15.77 4.14 9.67
N VAL A 467 -15.89 5.30 9.03
CA VAL A 467 -15.14 6.50 9.40
C VAL A 467 -16.06 7.70 9.54
N ILE A 468 -15.59 8.72 10.27
CA ILE A 468 -16.21 10.04 10.30
C ILE A 468 -15.33 10.96 9.44
N GLN A 469 -15.91 11.55 8.40
CA GLN A 469 -15.22 12.51 7.54
C GLN A 469 -14.69 13.70 8.36
N GLY A 470 -13.49 14.19 8.03
CA GLY A 470 -12.82 15.28 8.76
C GLY A 470 -13.69 16.53 8.95
N SER A 471 -14.40 16.97 7.90
CA SER A 471 -15.32 18.12 7.97
C SER A 471 -16.47 17.96 8.98
N ILE A 472 -16.85 16.72 9.31
CA ILE A 472 -17.83 16.43 10.36
C ILE A 472 -17.12 16.35 11.70
N ALA A 473 -15.94 15.75 11.76
CA ALA A 473 -15.13 15.71 12.98
C ALA A 473 -14.79 17.13 13.50
N ASP A 474 -14.53 18.08 12.59
CA ASP A 474 -14.43 19.53 12.84
C ASP A 474 -15.68 20.12 13.51
N SER A 475 -16.85 19.54 13.27
CA SER A 475 -18.13 20.04 13.78
C SER A 475 -18.59 19.38 15.08
N ILE A 476 -17.96 18.28 15.52
CA ILE A 476 -18.31 17.57 16.75
C ILE A 476 -17.98 18.45 17.97
N ASN A 477 -19.02 19.16 18.44
CA ASN A 477 -19.08 20.17 19.53
C ASN A 477 -18.25 21.45 19.37
N GLY A 478 -17.81 21.78 18.15
CA GLY A 478 -17.14 23.05 17.84
C GLY A 478 -18.10 24.22 17.63
N ILE A 479 -18.79 24.71 18.67
CA ILE A 479 -19.41 26.05 18.60
C ILE A 479 -18.22 27.04 18.62
N ASN A 480 -17.86 27.62 17.47
CA ASN A 480 -16.68 28.48 17.21
C ASN A 480 -15.39 27.78 16.73
N GLY A 481 -15.48 26.69 15.96
CA GLY A 481 -14.31 26.12 15.27
C GLY A 481 -13.33 25.33 16.16
N GLY A 482 -13.79 24.87 17.34
CA GLY A 482 -13.05 24.00 18.26
C GLY A 482 -13.60 22.57 18.31
N GLY A 483 -13.85 21.95 17.16
CA GLY A 483 -14.26 20.55 17.12
C GLY A 483 -13.08 19.59 17.34
N MET A 484 -13.31 18.30 17.10
CA MET A 484 -12.23 17.31 17.21
C MET A 484 -11.23 17.38 16.04
N GLY A 485 -11.66 17.89 14.88
CA GLY A 485 -10.86 17.96 13.66
C GLY A 485 -9.50 18.64 13.82
N PRO A 486 -9.38 19.86 14.39
CA PRO A 486 -8.07 20.49 14.62
C PRO A 486 -7.11 19.69 15.51
N SER A 487 -7.61 18.74 16.31
CA SER A 487 -6.79 17.88 17.19
C SER A 487 -6.47 16.51 16.57
N ILE A 488 -7.06 16.15 15.42
CA ILE A 488 -6.93 14.82 14.79
C ILE A 488 -6.65 14.86 13.28
N ASP A 489 -6.88 15.98 12.57
CA ASP A 489 -6.76 16.08 11.11
C ASP A 489 -5.31 16.26 10.62
N HIS A 490 -4.34 16.08 11.52
CA HIS A 490 -2.93 16.21 11.23
C HIS A 490 -2.32 14.83 10.93
N GLY A 491 -1.69 14.70 9.76
CA GLY A 491 -0.84 13.55 9.43
C GLY A 491 -1.53 12.21 9.21
N GLY A 492 -2.70 12.19 8.57
CA GLY A 492 -3.38 10.96 8.12
C GLY A 492 -4.27 10.28 9.15
N ALA A 493 -4.41 10.86 10.35
CA ALA A 493 -5.36 10.37 11.34
C ALA A 493 -6.81 10.64 10.92
N THR A 494 -7.75 9.78 11.35
CA THR A 494 -9.18 9.93 11.11
C THR A 494 -9.96 9.46 12.32
N LEU A 495 -11.07 10.14 12.62
CA LEU A 495 -11.94 9.74 13.70
C LEU A 495 -12.77 8.51 13.32
N TYR A 496 -12.67 7.45 14.11
CA TYR A 496 -13.64 6.36 14.08
C TYR A 496 -14.88 6.71 14.90
N PRO A 497 -16.06 6.23 14.48
CA PRO A 497 -17.31 6.40 15.22
C PRO A 497 -17.39 5.50 16.46
N ASP A 498 -18.37 5.74 17.31
CA ASP A 498 -18.84 4.77 18.29
C ASP A 498 -19.85 3.82 17.66
N GLN A 499 -19.62 2.51 17.76
CA GLN A 499 -20.60 1.50 17.43
C GLN A 499 -21.58 1.33 18.62
N VAL A 500 -22.79 1.85 18.45
CA VAL A 500 -23.87 1.88 19.47
C VAL A 500 -25.00 0.87 19.18
N GLY A 501 -24.95 0.19 18.03
CA GLY A 501 -25.93 -0.80 17.61
C GLY A 501 -25.35 -1.94 16.76
N ASP A 502 -26.22 -2.71 16.12
CA ASP A 502 -25.85 -3.77 15.17
C ASP A 502 -25.59 -3.15 13.78
N PRO A 503 -24.33 -3.21 13.27
CA PRO A 503 -23.97 -2.63 11.99
C PRO A 503 -24.42 -3.49 10.81
N HIS A 504 -24.93 -4.69 11.03
CA HIS A 504 -25.46 -5.51 9.96
C HIS A 504 -26.84 -5.04 9.54
N ALA A 505 -26.99 -4.71 8.26
CA ALA A 505 -28.28 -4.39 7.69
C ALA A 505 -29.13 -5.67 7.55
N SER A 506 -30.42 -5.56 7.87
CA SER A 506 -31.36 -6.67 7.71
C SER A 506 -31.82 -6.88 6.26
N GLN A 507 -31.66 -5.86 5.40
CA GLN A 507 -32.11 -5.87 4.00
C GLN A 507 -31.19 -5.01 3.15
N HIS A 508 -30.90 -5.49 1.93
CA HIS A 508 -30.24 -4.71 0.89
C HIS A 508 -31.28 -4.16 -0.08
N SER A 509 -31.07 -2.95 -0.58
CA SER A 509 -31.91 -2.31 -1.60
C SER A 509 -31.15 -2.08 -2.91
N VAL A 510 -31.88 -1.96 -4.02
CA VAL A 510 -31.27 -1.53 -5.29
C VAL A 510 -31.14 -0.01 -5.28
N VAL A 511 -29.95 0.50 -5.58
CA VAL A 511 -29.70 1.94 -5.77
C VAL A 511 -29.73 2.24 -7.27
N ALA A 512 -30.59 3.16 -7.67
CA ALA A 512 -30.68 3.57 -9.08
C ALA A 512 -29.38 4.28 -9.50
N PRO A 513 -28.91 4.07 -10.74
CA PRO A 513 -27.69 4.71 -11.21
C PRO A 513 -27.85 6.24 -11.25
N PRO A 514 -26.82 7.02 -10.88
CA PRO A 514 -26.83 8.48 -10.95
C PRO A 514 -27.06 9.03 -12.36
N SER A 515 -26.69 8.27 -13.39
CA SER A 515 -26.91 8.58 -14.80
C SER A 515 -27.19 7.31 -15.62
N PRO A 516 -27.79 7.42 -16.83
CA PRO A 516 -28.10 6.26 -17.67
C PRO A 516 -26.88 5.40 -18.06
N ASP A 517 -25.69 5.98 -18.04
CA ASP A 517 -24.43 5.32 -18.43
C ASP A 517 -23.75 4.60 -17.25
N GLN A 518 -24.33 4.66 -16.05
CA GLN A 518 -23.82 3.99 -14.85
C GLN A 518 -24.66 2.77 -14.49
N HIS A 519 -24.05 1.83 -13.76
CA HIS A 519 -24.69 0.60 -13.33
C HIS A 519 -25.49 0.81 -12.04
N PHE A 520 -26.52 -0.02 -11.84
CA PHE A 520 -27.24 -0.11 -10.56
C PHE A 520 -26.27 -0.42 -9.41
N GLY A 521 -26.54 0.18 -8.26
CA GLY A 521 -25.82 -0.01 -7.02
C GLY A 521 -26.58 -0.89 -6.02
N ILE A 522 -25.94 -1.13 -4.87
CA ILE A 522 -26.54 -1.83 -3.73
C ILE A 522 -26.55 -0.87 -2.54
N GLY A 523 -27.71 -0.65 -1.93
CA GLY A 523 -27.91 0.15 -0.73
C GLY A 523 -28.12 -0.72 0.49
N GLY A 524 -27.84 -0.18 1.68
CA GLY A 524 -28.00 -0.89 2.94
C GLY A 524 -27.06 -2.09 3.06
N TRP A 525 -25.82 -1.98 2.58
CA TRP A 525 -24.80 -3.03 2.78
C TRP A 525 -24.45 -3.21 4.26
N PHE A 526 -24.48 -2.10 5.00
CA PHE A 526 -24.41 -2.07 6.46
C PHE A 526 -25.44 -1.05 6.98
N ASN A 527 -25.68 -1.05 8.29
CA ASN A 527 -26.59 -0.15 8.98
C ASN A 527 -25.83 1.08 9.51
N PRO A 528 -25.92 2.27 8.88
CA PRO A 528 -25.22 3.45 9.36
C PRO A 528 -25.74 3.94 10.71
N ALA A 529 -27.02 3.68 11.04
CA ALA A 529 -27.62 4.07 12.31
C ALA A 529 -27.10 3.26 13.51
N ALA A 530 -26.25 2.24 13.27
CA ALA A 530 -25.51 1.56 14.32
C ALA A 530 -24.32 2.36 14.86
N TYR A 531 -24.01 3.50 14.23
CA TYR A 531 -22.89 4.34 14.56
C TYR A 531 -23.35 5.70 15.09
N ALA A 532 -22.55 6.27 15.99
CA ALA A 532 -22.72 7.60 16.53
C ALA A 532 -21.37 8.34 16.55
N ASN A 533 -21.42 9.67 16.56
CA ASN A 533 -20.23 10.47 16.82
C ASN A 533 -19.73 10.21 18.26
N PRO A 534 -18.42 10.05 18.48
CA PRO A 534 -17.88 9.92 19.82
C PRO A 534 -18.08 11.21 20.63
N VAL A 535 -18.03 11.09 21.95
CA VAL A 535 -18.09 12.25 22.83
C VAL A 535 -16.82 13.10 22.64
N THR A 536 -16.96 14.42 22.63
CA THR A 536 -15.80 15.34 22.55
C THR A 536 -14.81 15.06 23.67
N GLY A 537 -13.52 15.06 23.32
CA GLY A 537 -12.47 14.65 24.25
C GLY A 537 -12.25 13.13 24.30
N SER A 538 -12.82 12.35 23.37
CA SER A 538 -12.63 10.90 23.32
C SER A 538 -12.55 10.37 21.89
N PHE A 539 -11.74 9.34 21.70
CA PHE A 539 -11.75 8.53 20.48
C PHE A 539 -12.96 7.60 20.45
N GLY A 540 -13.36 7.20 19.25
CA GLY A 540 -14.44 6.25 19.04
C GLY A 540 -14.02 4.82 19.33
N ASN A 541 -15.02 3.94 19.47
CA ASN A 541 -14.81 2.53 19.82
C ASN A 541 -14.88 1.56 18.63
N ALA A 542 -15.26 2.02 17.44
CA ALA A 542 -15.31 1.16 16.26
C ALA A 542 -13.90 0.64 15.92
N ARG A 543 -13.84 -0.61 15.46
CA ARG A 543 -12.57 -1.25 15.12
C ARG A 543 -12.23 -1.05 13.65
N ARG A 544 -10.95 -0.89 13.37
CA ARG A 544 -10.41 -0.97 12.01
C ARG A 544 -10.86 -2.26 11.33
N ASN A 545 -11.38 -2.11 10.11
CA ASN A 545 -11.73 -3.20 9.21
C ASN A 545 -12.72 -4.19 9.82
N SER A 546 -13.71 -3.64 10.53
CA SER A 546 -14.75 -4.39 11.23
C SER A 546 -15.87 -4.91 10.32
N LEU A 547 -16.06 -4.31 9.14
CA LEU A 547 -17.06 -4.74 8.16
C LEU A 547 -16.41 -5.34 6.92
N ILE A 548 -17.14 -6.23 6.23
CA ILE A 548 -16.68 -6.93 5.02
C ILE A 548 -17.53 -6.47 3.83
N GLY A 549 -16.87 -6.05 2.75
CA GLY A 549 -17.52 -5.66 1.50
C GLY A 549 -18.05 -6.84 0.67
N PRO A 550 -18.58 -6.57 -0.53
CA PRO A 550 -19.00 -7.60 -1.47
C PRO A 550 -17.84 -8.48 -1.92
N GLY A 551 -18.13 -9.78 -2.12
CA GLY A 551 -17.18 -10.71 -2.72
C GLY A 551 -17.03 -10.52 -4.23
N TYR A 552 -16.02 -11.18 -4.77
CA TYR A 552 -15.75 -11.24 -6.21
C TYR A 552 -16.04 -12.64 -6.74
N SER A 553 -16.64 -12.71 -7.92
CA SER A 553 -16.74 -13.96 -8.67
C SER A 553 -16.67 -13.71 -10.17
N ASN A 554 -15.83 -14.49 -10.85
CA ASN A 554 -15.74 -14.49 -12.29
C ASN A 554 -15.57 -15.92 -12.81
N LEU A 555 -16.19 -16.19 -13.96
CA LEU A 555 -16.06 -17.45 -14.66
C LEU A 555 -15.94 -17.19 -16.15
N ASP A 556 -14.82 -17.65 -16.71
CA ASP A 556 -14.52 -17.59 -18.14
C ASP A 556 -14.69 -18.99 -18.74
N LEU A 557 -15.37 -19.04 -19.89
CA LEU A 557 -15.60 -20.28 -20.63
C LEU A 557 -14.95 -20.22 -22.00
N SER A 558 -14.29 -21.30 -22.39
CA SER A 558 -13.79 -21.50 -23.74
C SER A 558 -14.30 -22.83 -24.27
N LEU A 559 -14.94 -22.80 -25.43
CA LEU A 559 -15.35 -24.00 -26.15
C LEU A 559 -14.58 -24.06 -27.47
N GLY A 560 -13.71 -25.06 -27.58
CA GLY A 560 -12.92 -25.33 -28.77
C GLY A 560 -13.36 -26.62 -29.45
N LYS A 561 -13.27 -26.66 -30.77
CA LYS A 561 -13.38 -27.88 -31.57
C LYS A 561 -12.18 -27.99 -32.50
N GLU A 562 -11.53 -29.14 -32.46
CA GLU A 562 -10.45 -29.48 -33.38
C GLU A 562 -10.99 -30.38 -34.50
N PHE A 563 -10.72 -29.98 -35.74
CA PHE A 563 -10.98 -30.73 -36.97
C PHE A 563 -9.67 -31.25 -37.52
N THR A 564 -9.58 -32.55 -37.74
CA THR A 564 -8.48 -33.16 -38.50
C THR A 564 -8.84 -33.12 -39.98
N LEU A 565 -8.22 -32.20 -40.73
CA LEU A 565 -8.48 -32.04 -42.16
C LEU A 565 -7.66 -33.05 -42.98
N THR A 566 -6.39 -33.20 -42.62
CA THR A 566 -5.47 -34.23 -43.14
C THR A 566 -4.61 -34.77 -42.00
N GLU A 567 -3.72 -35.71 -42.28
CA GLU A 567 -2.78 -36.25 -41.29
C GLU A 567 -1.81 -35.18 -40.74
N ALA A 568 -1.53 -34.14 -41.53
CA ALA A 568 -0.67 -33.02 -41.16
C ALA A 568 -1.46 -31.77 -40.70
N ILE A 569 -2.66 -31.53 -41.27
CA ILE A 569 -3.37 -30.27 -41.08
C ILE A 569 -4.51 -30.41 -40.07
N ARG A 570 -4.48 -29.58 -39.02
CA ARG A 570 -5.53 -29.46 -38.02
C ARG A 570 -6.08 -28.04 -37.98
N LEU A 571 -7.41 -27.91 -37.98
CA LEU A 571 -8.12 -26.64 -37.79
C LEU A 571 -8.77 -26.63 -36.41
N GLU A 572 -8.45 -25.63 -35.59
CA GLU A 572 -9.07 -25.38 -34.28
C GLU A 572 -9.99 -24.17 -34.42
N ILE A 573 -11.28 -24.34 -34.14
CA ILE A 573 -12.24 -23.24 -33.98
C ILE A 573 -12.55 -23.12 -32.50
N ARG A 574 -12.48 -21.90 -31.94
CA ARG A 574 -12.78 -21.63 -30.53
C ARG A 574 -13.71 -20.44 -30.36
N GLY A 575 -14.55 -20.52 -29.35
CA GLY A 575 -15.28 -19.39 -28.80
C GLY A 575 -14.94 -19.20 -27.33
N ASP A 576 -14.53 -18.00 -26.96
CA ASP A 576 -14.14 -17.60 -25.61
C ASP A 576 -15.18 -16.60 -25.09
N ALA A 577 -15.68 -16.81 -23.87
CA ALA A 577 -16.60 -15.93 -23.17
C ALA A 577 -15.99 -15.56 -21.82
N TYR A 578 -15.52 -14.32 -21.71
CA TYR A 578 -15.04 -13.72 -20.47
C TYR A 578 -16.23 -13.18 -19.67
N ASN A 579 -16.24 -13.43 -18.36
CA ASN A 579 -17.42 -13.20 -17.51
C ASN A 579 -18.68 -13.82 -18.16
N ALA A 580 -18.64 -15.14 -18.40
CA ALA A 580 -19.65 -15.84 -19.19
C ALA A 580 -21.09 -15.65 -18.68
N PHE A 581 -21.24 -15.47 -17.36
CA PHE A 581 -22.51 -15.22 -16.70
C PHE A 581 -22.91 -13.75 -16.55
N ASN A 582 -22.07 -12.81 -17.02
CA ASN A 582 -22.28 -11.37 -16.87
C ASN A 582 -22.52 -10.96 -15.41
N HIS A 583 -21.76 -11.54 -14.49
CA HIS A 583 -21.83 -11.25 -13.07
C HIS A 583 -21.19 -9.89 -12.79
N VAL A 584 -21.86 -9.04 -12.00
CA VAL A 584 -21.35 -7.72 -11.62
C VAL A 584 -20.54 -7.87 -10.33
N ASN A 585 -19.28 -7.41 -10.33
CA ASN A 585 -18.47 -7.36 -9.12
C ASN A 585 -18.47 -5.95 -8.55
N TYR A 586 -18.86 -5.82 -7.29
CA TYR A 586 -19.04 -4.54 -6.61
C TYR A 586 -17.82 -4.18 -5.77
N GLY A 587 -17.59 -2.88 -5.56
CA GLY A 587 -16.60 -2.38 -4.61
C GLY A 587 -17.15 -2.34 -3.18
N ASN A 588 -16.32 -1.88 -2.25
CA ASN A 588 -16.76 -1.59 -0.89
C ASN A 588 -17.83 -0.47 -0.89
N PRO A 589 -18.79 -0.50 0.06
CA PRO A 589 -19.74 0.59 0.23
C PRO A 589 -19.04 1.86 0.72
N ASP A 590 -19.74 2.98 0.58
CA ASP A 590 -19.40 4.23 1.25
C ASP A 590 -19.46 4.05 2.77
N ALA A 591 -18.33 4.27 3.44
CA ALA A 591 -18.10 3.99 4.84
C ALA A 591 -18.24 5.21 5.75
N ASN A 592 -18.61 6.38 5.21
CA ASN A 592 -18.76 7.61 5.98
C ASN A 592 -20.05 7.57 6.81
N VAL A 593 -19.95 7.58 8.14
CA VAL A 593 -21.11 7.47 9.05
C VAL A 593 -21.25 8.64 10.02
N GLY A 594 -20.49 9.72 9.79
CA GLY A 594 -20.57 10.91 10.63
C GLY A 594 -21.98 11.49 10.67
N ILE A 595 -22.34 12.06 11.81
CA ILE A 595 -23.68 12.63 12.04
C ILE A 595 -23.54 14.15 12.12
N THR A 596 -24.36 14.89 11.37
CA THR A 596 -24.48 16.34 11.53
C THR A 596 -25.74 16.69 12.31
N CYS A 597 -25.60 17.59 13.28
CA CYS A 597 -26.74 18.21 13.97
C CYS A 597 -27.03 19.54 13.26
N SER A 598 -28.29 19.77 12.86
CA SER A 598 -28.68 21.02 12.20
C SER A 598 -28.48 22.21 13.15
N ILE A 599 -27.53 23.07 12.83
CA ILE A 599 -27.30 24.37 13.48
C ILE A 599 -28.46 25.31 13.12
N SER A 600 -29.56 25.23 13.86
CA SER A 600 -30.44 26.38 14.05
C SER A 600 -29.90 27.15 15.25
N ASN A 601 -29.67 28.46 15.08
CA ASN A 601 -29.02 29.40 16.02
C ASN A 601 -29.70 29.56 17.41
N THR A 602 -30.49 28.60 17.87
CA THR A 602 -31.29 28.71 19.09
C THR A 602 -31.25 27.49 20.03
N LEU A 603 -30.44 26.44 19.77
CA LEU A 603 -30.46 25.22 20.60
C LEU A 603 -29.07 24.64 20.96
N PRO A 604 -28.92 23.94 22.12
CA PRO A 604 -27.66 23.42 22.66
C PRO A 604 -27.17 22.15 21.91
N PRO A 605 -25.95 21.64 22.21
CA PRO A 605 -25.37 20.47 21.53
C PRO A 605 -26.22 19.21 21.73
N CYS A 606 -26.05 18.24 20.83
CA CYS A 606 -26.91 17.08 20.59
C CYS A 606 -27.23 16.29 21.89
N GLY A 607 -28.21 16.78 22.65
CA GLY A 607 -28.80 16.14 23.82
C GLY A 607 -30.06 15.39 23.41
N SER A 608 -30.27 14.24 24.03
CA SER A 608 -31.43 13.37 23.87
C SER A 608 -32.75 14.16 23.79
N GLY A 609 -33.30 14.36 22.59
CA GLY A 609 -34.66 14.88 22.41
C GLY A 609 -34.92 15.90 21.31
N GLN A 610 -33.98 16.26 20.44
CA GLN A 610 -34.19 17.28 19.39
C GLN A 610 -33.73 16.78 18.01
N GLY A 611 -34.69 16.40 17.16
CA GLY A 611 -34.46 15.98 15.76
C GLY A 611 -33.77 14.62 15.64
N SER A 612 -34.20 13.77 14.70
CA SER A 612 -33.45 12.54 14.42
C SER A 612 -32.08 12.94 13.87
N PRO A 613 -30.96 12.55 14.50
CA PRO A 613 -29.65 12.73 13.90
C PRO A 613 -29.64 12.05 12.53
N ASN A 614 -29.38 12.83 11.47
CA ASN A 614 -29.22 12.28 10.14
C ASN A 614 -27.73 12.04 9.90
N VAL A 615 -27.43 10.93 9.24
CA VAL A 615 -26.09 10.70 8.69
C VAL A 615 -25.79 11.85 7.74
N SER A 616 -24.62 12.46 7.89
CA SER A 616 -24.16 13.58 7.06
C SER A 616 -24.06 13.19 5.60
N ASP A 617 -23.71 11.93 5.36
CA ASP A 617 -23.57 11.32 4.06
C ASP A 617 -24.77 10.41 3.79
N GLY A 618 -25.62 10.87 2.86
CA GLY A 618 -26.80 10.12 2.45
C GLY A 618 -26.48 8.84 1.66
N SER A 619 -25.24 8.66 1.20
CA SER A 619 -24.79 7.42 0.54
C SER A 619 -24.14 6.40 1.48
N ALA A 620 -24.06 6.68 2.79
CA ALA A 620 -23.52 5.72 3.76
C ALA A 620 -24.16 4.32 3.61
N GLY A 621 -23.33 3.29 3.44
CA GLY A 621 -23.79 1.92 3.22
C GLY A 621 -24.29 1.62 1.81
N ALA A 622 -24.19 2.57 0.87
CA ALA A 622 -24.46 2.36 -0.55
C ALA A 622 -23.18 2.08 -1.35
N ILE A 623 -23.32 1.30 -2.42
CA ILE A 623 -22.28 0.99 -3.39
C ILE A 623 -22.71 1.55 -4.73
N ASN A 624 -22.02 2.57 -5.22
CA ASN A 624 -22.33 3.27 -6.47
C ASN A 624 -21.64 2.58 -7.67
N GLY A 625 -22.08 1.36 -7.98
CA GLY A 625 -21.66 0.62 -9.17
C GLY A 625 -20.49 -0.37 -8.98
N PRO A 626 -20.03 -1.00 -10.08
CA PRO A 626 -19.04 -2.05 -10.04
C PRO A 626 -17.61 -1.56 -9.70
N ALA A 627 -16.79 -2.47 -9.18
CA ALA A 627 -15.37 -2.20 -8.92
C ALA A 627 -14.58 -2.10 -10.24
N GLY A 628 -14.09 -0.89 -10.56
CA GLY A 628 -13.22 -0.62 -11.71
C GLY A 628 -13.95 -0.54 -13.06
N PHE A 629 -13.50 0.39 -13.92
CA PHE A 629 -14.19 0.78 -15.17
C PHE A 629 -14.13 -0.26 -16.32
N ASN A 630 -13.36 -1.34 -16.24
CA ASN A 630 -13.16 -2.27 -17.38
C ASN A 630 -13.28 -3.77 -17.04
N SER A 631 -13.41 -4.14 -15.77
CA SER A 631 -13.29 -5.53 -15.30
C SER A 631 -14.60 -6.34 -15.29
N ASN A 632 -15.73 -5.72 -15.67
CA ASN A 632 -17.06 -6.29 -15.40
C ASN A 632 -17.93 -6.55 -16.64
N MET A 633 -17.46 -6.25 -17.85
CA MET A 633 -18.22 -6.51 -19.08
C MET A 633 -18.04 -7.94 -19.56
N ARG A 634 -19.13 -8.60 -19.98
CA ARG A 634 -19.04 -9.86 -20.72
C ARG A 634 -18.46 -9.60 -22.12
N ILE A 635 -17.37 -10.27 -22.43
CA ILE A 635 -16.70 -10.19 -23.74
C ILE A 635 -16.76 -11.57 -24.39
N ILE A 636 -17.24 -11.62 -25.64
CA ILE A 636 -17.25 -12.85 -26.43
C ILE A 636 -16.29 -12.69 -27.60
N GLN A 637 -15.36 -13.63 -27.75
CA GLN A 637 -14.38 -13.66 -28.83
C GLN A 637 -14.48 -14.98 -29.58
N LEU A 638 -14.31 -14.92 -30.90
CA LEU A 638 -14.21 -16.08 -31.76
C LEU A 638 -12.83 -16.11 -32.39
N GLY A 639 -12.22 -17.28 -32.42
CA GLY A 639 -10.90 -17.48 -32.99
C GLY A 639 -10.83 -18.75 -33.82
N ALA A 640 -9.99 -18.75 -34.84
CA ALA A 640 -9.63 -19.94 -35.59
C ALA A 640 -8.10 -20.02 -35.73
N ARG A 641 -7.55 -21.22 -35.60
CA ARG A 641 -6.12 -21.49 -35.76
C ARG A 641 -5.93 -22.72 -36.63
N ILE A 642 -5.06 -22.62 -37.63
CA ILE A 642 -4.61 -23.76 -38.43
C ILE A 642 -3.21 -24.16 -37.92
N ARG A 643 -2.99 -25.46 -37.74
CA ARG A 643 -1.68 -26.05 -37.45
C ARG A 643 -1.31 -26.98 -38.60
N PHE A 644 -0.08 -26.85 -39.07
CA PHE A 644 0.51 -27.63 -40.17
C PHE A 644 1.48 -28.67 -39.63
#